data_AF-Q4UCV9-F1
#
_entry.id   AF-Q4UCV9-F1
#
_cell.length_a   1.000
_cell.length_b   1.000
_cell.length_c   1.000
_cell.angle_alpha   90.00
_cell.angle_beta   90.00
_cell.angle_gamma   90.00
#
_symmetry.space_group_name_H-M   'P 1'
#
loop_
_entity.id
_entity.type
_entity.pdbx_description
1 polymer ?
#
loop_
_entity_poly.entity_id
_entity_poly.type
_entity_poly.pdbx_seq_one_letter_code
_entity_poly.pdbx_strand_id
1 'polypeptide(L)'
;MSNQYDSLKKVAYAFAGFAMMLNIRLSYSAAPYALLRFKLPENLFSVFVRIIAGALEIWCLPTIVISNILEQLYKWLKQSDDADAKLLKEAADGTASSGLRGLAKKLHGAAEALASGASDGNKAQDLATAVGASEGTGSAPTNLRDALRQLAGASATELTSKAQAVKTKYEKGLDGAQPKFEAVEKQNKSSPYSHQTKYQAVVGAWKAFDALYNEALNGVKSYLIRWPSVICMWSNFLTFVILLVVYVTGGDTGHVTAYYAVIAVSGFIFGINMALVYAQDEFEYMVYYLVGENSFPAVTSAILYFATSIFGNRRKYNSDYLVVLIDISISIIIAFVAAVVWTVANCPTIDFFKGIWIVLTESWESKSAETHSDECKVAQCHVIAPALMVIVGMGLVYCVYPGIAPGMIVPFYLVDKIEMILLVATAVPPVIVALLKEYEFGPYKAKWNWGGEHTWTPSGGGCKFWGSSWNFTSKNDLAWWHLCDILIPLKICLAAIFIYSLHYRDSSLSRAIVNQPKMSTFLSIIFYMCHEILLAVGFPGMATNNVYVVMPIQMIGAFLMVLLAFYSIGYITEYKRHDPSDWPTDGMTKWNALCYWLKMASKITNKNFKQLFTKDLRRDLVVLSIQWIRFHKINKKYISKFFSIIYN
;
A
#
# COMPACT_ATOMS: atom_id res chain seq x y z
N MET A 1 7.86 26.29 4.43
CA MET A 1 8.69 25.13 4.81
C MET A 1 7.92 23.83 4.55
N SER A 2 6.60 23.92 4.40
CA SER A 2 5.66 22.92 3.86
C SER A 2 6.15 22.12 2.67
N ASN A 3 6.75 22.75 1.67
CA ASN A 3 7.17 22.06 0.44
C ASN A 3 8.27 20.99 0.67
N GLN A 4 9.15 21.16 1.66
CA GLN A 4 10.22 20.16 1.91
C GLN A 4 9.71 18.92 2.64
N TYR A 5 8.77 19.11 3.58
CA TYR A 5 8.13 18.00 4.28
C TYR A 5 7.22 17.18 3.34
N ASP A 6 6.46 17.88 2.49
CA ASP A 6 5.64 17.26 1.45
C ASP A 6 6.51 16.43 0.47
N SER A 7 7.65 17.00 0.04
CA SER A 7 8.62 16.27 -0.79
C SER A 7 9.16 15.02 -0.12
N LEU A 8 9.49 15.10 1.19
CA LEU A 8 9.98 13.95 1.96
C LEU A 8 8.92 12.84 2.05
N LYS A 9 7.64 13.20 2.22
CA LYS A 9 6.53 12.24 2.24
C LYS A 9 6.35 11.54 0.90
N LYS A 10 6.34 12.29 -0.20
CA LYS A 10 6.27 11.74 -1.57
C LYS A 10 7.37 10.70 -1.80
N VAL A 11 8.60 11.03 -1.42
CA VAL A 11 9.75 10.11 -1.52
C VAL A 11 9.58 8.90 -0.60
N ALA A 12 9.14 9.08 0.64
CA ALA A 12 8.91 7.99 1.59
C ALA A 12 7.88 6.96 1.07
N TYR A 13 6.76 7.42 0.51
CA TYR A 13 5.74 6.54 -0.07
C TYR A 13 6.25 5.82 -1.32
N ALA A 14 6.99 6.51 -2.20
CA ALA A 14 7.60 5.89 -3.36
C ALA A 14 8.61 4.78 -2.97
N PHE A 15 9.49 5.05 -1.99
CA PHE A 15 10.43 4.04 -1.49
C PHE A 15 9.75 2.89 -0.74
N ALA A 16 8.64 3.16 -0.04
CA ALA A 16 7.83 2.12 0.59
C ALA A 16 7.25 1.15 -0.45
N GLY A 17 6.67 1.66 -1.55
CA GLY A 17 6.19 0.84 -2.66
C GLY A 17 7.32 0.07 -3.35
N PHE A 18 8.45 0.74 -3.55
CA PHE A 18 9.64 0.12 -4.13
C PHE A 18 10.17 -1.05 -3.28
N ALA A 19 10.27 -0.86 -1.96
CA ALA A 19 10.77 -1.88 -1.04
C ALA A 19 9.80 -3.05 -0.84
N MET A 20 8.51 -2.84 -1.06
CA MET A 20 7.49 -3.89 -0.93
C MET A 20 7.62 -4.95 -2.02
N MET A 21 7.95 -4.57 -3.24
CA MET A 21 8.05 -5.52 -4.36
C MET A 21 9.33 -6.38 -4.33
N LEU A 22 10.31 -6.05 -3.48
CA LEU A 22 11.55 -6.84 -3.29
C LEU A 22 11.28 -8.30 -2.94
N ASN A 23 10.28 -8.57 -2.10
CA ASN A 23 9.94 -9.93 -1.67
C ASN A 23 9.42 -10.80 -2.83
N ILE A 24 8.63 -10.20 -3.72
CA ILE A 24 8.07 -10.88 -4.90
C ILE A 24 9.21 -11.24 -5.86
N ARG A 25 10.16 -10.33 -6.09
CA ARG A 25 11.34 -10.59 -6.93
C ARG A 25 12.15 -11.79 -6.45
N LEU A 26 12.48 -11.84 -5.16
CA LEU A 26 13.25 -12.96 -4.60
C LEU A 26 12.53 -14.30 -4.76
N SER A 27 11.20 -14.27 -4.71
CA SER A 27 10.37 -15.46 -4.85
C SER A 27 10.26 -15.96 -6.29
N TYR A 28 10.24 -15.06 -7.27
CA TYR A 28 10.05 -15.41 -8.69
C TYR A 28 11.36 -15.46 -9.49
N SER A 29 12.19 -14.41 -9.42
CA SER A 29 13.39 -14.26 -10.25
C SER A 29 14.63 -14.93 -9.65
N ALA A 30 14.77 -14.95 -8.32
CA ALA A 30 15.91 -15.57 -7.66
C ALA A 30 15.72 -17.08 -7.36
N ALA A 31 14.47 -17.55 -7.32
CA ALA A 31 14.15 -18.97 -7.08
C ALA A 31 14.78 -19.97 -8.08
N PRO A 32 14.91 -19.71 -9.41
CA PRO A 32 15.64 -20.58 -10.33
C PRO A 32 17.08 -20.82 -9.91
N TYR A 33 17.79 -19.76 -9.58
CA TYR A 33 19.20 -19.80 -9.18
C TYR A 33 19.36 -20.39 -7.76
N ALA A 34 18.41 -20.13 -6.86
CA ALA A 34 18.37 -20.75 -5.55
C ALA A 34 18.17 -22.28 -5.63
N LEU A 35 17.32 -22.75 -6.55
CA LEU A 35 17.11 -24.19 -6.76
C LEU A 35 18.40 -24.91 -7.15
N LEU A 36 19.16 -24.32 -8.09
CA LEU A 36 20.47 -24.84 -8.50
C LEU A 36 21.45 -24.84 -7.33
N ARG A 37 21.47 -23.77 -6.53
CA ARG A 37 22.30 -23.66 -5.31
C ARG A 37 22.02 -24.77 -4.30
N PHE A 38 20.76 -25.19 -4.16
CA PHE A 38 20.34 -26.21 -3.21
C PHE A 38 20.54 -27.66 -3.70
N LYS A 39 21.14 -27.83 -4.89
CA LYS A 39 21.37 -29.13 -5.56
C LYS A 39 20.07 -29.93 -5.73
N LEU A 40 18.97 -29.23 -6.02
CA LEU A 40 17.69 -29.86 -6.33
C LEU A 40 17.60 -30.17 -7.83
N PRO A 41 16.92 -31.26 -8.23
CA PRO A 41 16.73 -31.60 -9.63
C PRO A 41 16.05 -30.49 -10.44
N GLU A 42 16.56 -30.18 -11.64
CA GLU A 42 16.02 -29.13 -12.52
C GLU A 42 14.57 -29.37 -12.94
N ASN A 43 14.13 -30.64 -13.00
CA ASN A 43 12.73 -30.98 -13.29
C ASN A 43 11.75 -30.51 -12.19
N LEU A 44 12.25 -30.13 -11.01
CA LEU A 44 11.45 -29.53 -9.94
C LEU A 44 11.37 -28.00 -10.02
N PHE A 45 12.03 -27.38 -11.00
CA PHE A 45 12.12 -25.92 -11.13
C PHE A 45 10.76 -25.22 -11.01
N SER A 46 9.82 -25.55 -11.89
CA SER A 46 8.48 -24.94 -11.90
C SER A 46 7.70 -25.20 -10.61
N VAL A 47 7.90 -26.36 -9.97
CA VAL A 47 7.24 -26.70 -8.70
C VAL A 47 7.81 -25.90 -7.54
N PHE A 48 9.14 -25.73 -7.49
CA PHE A 48 9.82 -24.97 -6.46
C PHE A 48 9.45 -23.49 -6.50
N VAL A 49 9.54 -22.84 -7.68
CA VAL A 49 9.14 -21.44 -7.86
C VAL A 49 7.70 -21.23 -7.39
N ARG A 50 6.79 -22.13 -7.79
CA ARG A 50 5.38 -22.06 -7.38
C ARG A 50 5.17 -22.19 -5.88
N ILE A 51 5.91 -23.08 -5.21
CA ILE A 51 5.79 -23.26 -3.76
C ILE A 51 6.29 -22.01 -3.03
N ILE A 52 7.43 -21.46 -3.46
CA ILE A 52 8.04 -20.27 -2.85
C ILE A 52 7.14 -19.04 -3.04
N ALA A 53 6.72 -18.77 -4.27
CA ALA A 53 5.83 -17.65 -4.58
C ALA A 53 4.44 -17.81 -3.95
N GLY A 54 3.85 -19.00 -4.05
CA GLY A 54 2.55 -19.27 -3.45
C GLY A 54 2.56 -19.15 -1.92
N ALA A 55 3.68 -19.44 -1.26
CA ALA A 55 3.83 -19.21 0.17
C ALA A 55 3.88 -17.72 0.52
N LEU A 56 4.57 -16.90 -0.27
CA LEU A 56 4.55 -15.45 -0.07
C LEU A 56 3.13 -14.89 -0.20
N GLU A 57 2.41 -15.26 -1.25
CA GLU A 57 1.06 -14.76 -1.55
C GLU A 57 0.02 -15.18 -0.50
N ILE A 58 0.06 -16.43 -0.05
CA ILE A 58 -0.90 -16.94 0.94
C ILE A 58 -0.70 -16.33 2.32
N TRP A 59 0.55 -16.16 2.77
CA TRP A 59 0.86 -15.61 4.09
C TRP A 59 0.59 -14.10 4.19
N CYS A 60 0.43 -13.43 3.05
CA CYS A 60 -0.02 -12.04 2.98
C CYS A 60 -1.51 -11.87 3.37
N LEU A 61 -2.37 -12.87 3.12
CA LEU A 61 -3.82 -12.73 3.37
C LEU A 61 -4.19 -12.54 4.86
N PRO A 62 -3.72 -13.39 5.80
CA PRO A 62 -4.04 -13.21 7.22
C PRO A 62 -3.62 -11.84 7.74
N THR A 63 -2.52 -11.31 7.21
CA THR A 63 -1.98 -10.02 7.64
C THR A 63 -2.74 -8.82 7.10
N ILE A 64 -3.26 -8.90 5.89
CA ILE A 64 -4.19 -7.90 5.37
C ILE A 64 -5.45 -7.86 6.23
N VAL A 65 -5.96 -9.03 6.66
CA VAL A 65 -7.11 -9.13 7.57
C VAL A 65 -6.81 -8.49 8.92
N ILE A 66 -5.68 -8.85 9.55
CA ILE A 66 -5.26 -8.26 10.85
C ILE A 66 -5.17 -6.74 10.73
N SER A 67 -4.58 -6.24 9.65
CA SER A 67 -4.39 -4.80 9.46
C SER A 67 -5.70 -4.05 9.21
N ASN A 68 -6.64 -4.67 8.48
CA ASN A 68 -7.99 -4.14 8.32
C ASN A 68 -8.74 -4.09 9.66
N ILE A 69 -8.59 -5.11 10.51
CA ILE A 69 -9.15 -5.13 11.87
C ILE A 69 -8.53 -4.01 12.71
N LEU A 70 -7.20 -3.83 12.65
CA LEU A 70 -6.50 -2.76 13.39
C LEU A 70 -6.98 -1.37 12.98
N GLU A 71 -7.17 -1.13 11.69
CA GLU A 71 -7.66 0.16 11.21
C GLU A 71 -9.14 0.38 11.58
N GLN A 72 -9.98 -0.65 11.47
CA GLN A 72 -11.37 -0.55 11.90
C GLN A 72 -11.48 -0.33 13.41
N LEU A 73 -10.61 -0.97 14.20
CA LEU A 73 -10.47 -0.73 15.63
C LEU A 73 -10.03 0.72 15.91
N TYR A 74 -9.04 1.23 15.19
CA TYR A 74 -8.63 2.64 15.27
C TYR A 74 -9.81 3.58 14.98
N LYS A 75 -10.56 3.33 13.91
CA LYS A 75 -11.75 4.12 13.53
C LYS A 75 -12.84 4.05 14.61
N TRP A 76 -13.10 2.87 15.17
CA TRP A 76 -14.07 2.69 16.26
C TRP A 76 -13.62 3.41 17.54
N LEU A 77 -12.34 3.32 17.90
CA LEU A 77 -11.77 4.04 19.05
C LEU A 77 -11.83 5.55 18.84
N LYS A 78 -11.59 6.05 17.64
CA LYS A 78 -11.70 7.47 17.30
C LYS A 78 -13.15 7.97 17.37
N GLN A 79 -14.11 7.16 16.91
CA GLN A 79 -15.53 7.52 16.94
C GLN A 79 -16.11 7.60 18.36
N SER A 80 -15.47 6.96 19.33
CA SER A 80 -15.90 7.06 20.73
C SER A 80 -15.48 8.37 21.41
N ASP A 81 -14.65 9.22 20.79
CA ASP A 81 -14.04 10.47 21.32
C ASP A 81 -13.31 10.32 22.69
N ASP A 82 -13.41 9.17 23.33
CA ASP A 82 -13.07 8.92 24.73
C ASP A 82 -11.59 8.51 24.86
N ALA A 83 -11.01 7.89 23.84
CA ALA A 83 -9.59 7.51 23.82
C ALA A 83 -8.67 8.72 23.62
N ASP A 84 -8.97 9.58 22.64
CA ASP A 84 -8.21 10.81 22.40
C ASP A 84 -8.39 11.79 23.56
N ALA A 85 -9.59 11.83 24.17
CA ALA A 85 -9.84 12.65 25.35
C ALA A 85 -9.09 12.17 26.60
N LYS A 86 -8.85 10.84 26.75
CA LYS A 86 -8.00 10.28 27.82
C LYS A 86 -6.55 10.67 27.64
N LEU A 87 -5.99 10.52 26.43
CA LEU A 87 -4.61 10.90 26.13
C LEU A 87 -4.39 12.41 26.24
N LEU A 88 -5.34 13.21 25.75
CA LEU A 88 -5.32 14.67 25.91
C LEU A 88 -5.44 15.09 27.37
N LYS A 89 -6.24 14.36 28.16
CA LYS A 89 -6.27 14.54 29.60
C LYS A 89 -4.92 14.21 30.23
N GLU A 90 -4.30 13.06 29.95
CA GLU A 90 -2.98 12.69 30.47
C GLU A 90 -1.91 13.73 30.11
N ALA A 91 -1.90 14.23 28.87
CA ALA A 91 -1.01 15.29 28.43
C ALA A 91 -1.28 16.64 29.14
N ALA A 92 -2.52 16.87 29.57
CA ALA A 92 -2.91 18.02 30.39
C ALA A 92 -2.71 17.77 31.90
N ASP A 93 -2.64 16.52 32.35
CA ASP A 93 -2.60 16.09 33.75
C ASP A 93 -1.16 16.19 34.28
N GLY A 94 -0.73 17.44 34.42
CA GLY A 94 0.48 17.84 35.13
C GLY A 94 0.18 18.99 36.07
N THR A 95 1.12 19.27 36.98
CA THR A 95 1.17 20.55 37.70
C THR A 95 1.15 21.71 36.68
N ALA A 96 0.73 22.92 37.09
CA ALA A 96 0.69 24.10 36.19
C ALA A 96 2.07 24.47 35.56
N SER A 97 3.14 23.74 35.88
CA SER A 97 4.51 23.88 35.38
C SER A 97 4.96 22.75 34.43
N SER A 98 4.17 21.69 34.20
CA SER A 98 4.51 20.54 33.35
C SER A 98 3.40 20.22 32.35
N GLY A 99 3.68 19.37 31.35
CA GLY A 99 2.72 18.97 30.30
C GLY A 99 2.20 20.13 29.44
N LEU A 100 1.01 19.96 28.85
CA LEU A 100 0.37 20.97 28.01
C LEU A 100 0.10 22.28 28.76
N ARG A 101 -0.24 22.21 30.05
CA ARG A 101 -0.50 23.40 30.89
C ARG A 101 0.76 24.24 31.10
N GLY A 102 1.90 23.59 31.34
CA GLY A 102 3.20 24.26 31.45
C GLY A 102 3.67 24.85 30.12
N LEU A 103 3.48 24.13 29.01
CA LEU A 103 3.82 24.63 27.67
C LEU A 103 2.94 25.81 27.25
N ALA A 104 1.64 25.75 27.53
CA ALA A 104 0.73 26.88 27.30
C ALA A 104 1.13 28.12 28.13
N LYS A 105 1.60 27.93 29.37
CA LYS A 105 2.14 29.04 30.19
C LYS A 105 3.40 29.65 29.55
N LYS A 106 4.32 28.82 29.04
CA LYS A 106 5.52 29.30 28.32
C LYS A 106 5.16 30.05 27.04
N LEU A 107 4.20 29.54 26.28
CA LEU A 107 3.68 30.18 25.08
C LEU A 107 3.06 31.55 25.37
N HIS A 108 2.22 31.65 26.41
CA HIS A 108 1.68 32.93 26.86
C HIS A 108 2.79 33.93 27.19
N GLY A 109 3.75 33.54 28.03
CA GLY A 109 4.84 34.42 28.44
C GLY A 109 5.71 34.89 27.27
N ALA A 110 5.96 34.01 26.29
CA ALA A 110 6.69 34.38 25.08
C ALA A 110 5.88 35.36 24.20
N ALA A 111 4.58 35.13 24.03
CA ALA A 111 3.70 35.99 23.24
C ALA A 111 3.55 37.39 23.86
N GLU A 112 3.41 37.47 25.18
CA GLU A 112 3.35 38.74 25.93
C GLU A 112 4.68 39.51 25.89
N ALA A 113 5.81 38.79 26.01
CA ALA A 113 7.14 39.40 25.87
C ALA A 113 7.36 39.99 24.46
N LEU A 114 6.80 39.36 23.42
CA LEU A 114 6.81 39.88 22.05
C LEU A 114 5.87 41.08 21.90
N ALA A 115 4.64 40.99 22.40
CA ALA A 115 3.64 42.05 22.33
C ALA A 115 4.10 43.35 23.01
N SER A 116 4.77 43.25 24.16
CA SER A 116 5.33 44.41 24.88
C SER A 116 6.52 45.07 24.16
N GLY A 117 7.13 44.41 23.17
CA GLY A 117 8.28 44.94 22.44
C GLY A 117 8.00 45.32 20.98
N ALA A 118 6.89 44.88 20.39
CA ALA A 118 6.65 45.00 18.95
C ALA A 118 5.36 45.75 18.62
N SER A 119 5.40 46.58 17.57
CA SER A 119 4.20 47.14 16.95
C SER A 119 3.75 46.21 15.82
N ASP A 120 2.82 45.32 16.12
CA ASP A 120 2.39 44.24 15.21
C ASP A 120 0.89 44.25 14.90
N GLY A 121 0.20 45.31 15.30
CA GLY A 121 -1.26 45.39 15.22
C GLY A 121 -1.98 44.45 16.19
N ASN A 122 -1.40 44.24 17.37
CA ASN A 122 -1.90 43.41 18.47
C ASN A 122 -1.91 41.90 18.23
N LYS A 123 -1.20 41.39 17.22
CA LYS A 123 -1.25 39.96 16.86
C LYS A 123 -0.65 39.05 17.95
N ALA A 124 0.51 39.43 18.49
CA ALA A 124 1.11 38.72 19.61
C ALA A 124 0.28 38.85 20.90
N GLN A 125 -0.38 40.01 21.08
CA GLN A 125 -1.30 40.24 22.21
C GLN A 125 -2.56 39.38 22.10
N ASP A 126 -3.10 39.22 20.89
CA ASP A 126 -4.26 38.38 20.61
C ASP A 126 -3.96 36.91 20.87
N LEU A 127 -2.77 36.44 20.47
CA LEU A 127 -2.27 35.10 20.79
C LEU A 127 -2.13 34.90 22.30
N ALA A 128 -1.49 35.84 23.01
CA ALA A 128 -1.39 35.79 24.47
C ALA A 128 -2.78 35.72 25.13
N THR A 129 -3.73 36.55 24.66
CA THR A 129 -5.11 36.58 25.17
C THR A 129 -5.85 35.26 24.92
N ALA A 130 -5.67 34.63 23.76
CA ALA A 130 -6.27 33.33 23.45
C ALA A 130 -5.73 32.19 24.34
N VAL A 131 -4.43 32.24 24.64
CA VAL A 131 -3.77 31.25 25.50
C VAL A 131 -4.13 31.46 26.98
N GLY A 132 -4.16 32.71 27.44
CA GLY A 132 -4.57 33.14 28.78
C GLY A 132 -3.45 33.30 29.81
N ALA A 133 -3.51 34.34 30.64
CA ALA A 133 -2.50 34.64 31.66
C ALA A 133 -2.56 33.71 32.88
N SER A 134 -3.75 33.23 33.22
CA SER A 134 -4.03 32.39 34.38
C SER A 134 -5.08 31.35 34.08
N GLU A 135 -5.12 30.29 34.88
CA GLU A 135 -6.19 29.28 34.83
C GLU A 135 -7.35 29.73 35.76
N GLY A 136 -8.34 30.43 35.22
CA GLY A 136 -9.47 30.99 35.95
C GLY A 136 -10.43 29.94 36.52
N THR A 137 -11.01 30.14 37.70
CA THR A 137 -11.84 29.15 38.44
C THR A 137 -13.28 28.99 37.92
N GLY A 138 -13.64 29.68 36.84
CA GLY A 138 -15.00 29.67 36.27
C GLY A 138 -15.42 28.34 35.66
N SER A 139 -16.73 28.14 35.56
CA SER A 139 -17.39 26.92 35.06
C SER A 139 -17.27 26.73 33.54
N ALA A 140 -17.05 27.80 32.77
CA ALA A 140 -16.85 27.76 31.32
C ALA A 140 -15.42 28.23 30.95
N PRO A 141 -14.70 27.52 30.07
CA PRO A 141 -13.32 27.88 29.76
C PRO A 141 -13.27 29.14 28.89
N THR A 142 -12.59 30.19 29.37
CA THR A 142 -12.48 31.46 28.64
C THR A 142 -11.30 31.45 27.66
N ASN A 143 -10.20 30.79 28.05
CA ASN A 143 -8.95 30.70 27.30
C ASN A 143 -8.45 29.23 27.22
N LEU A 144 -7.39 28.98 26.45
CA LEU A 144 -6.83 27.64 26.26
C LEU A 144 -6.35 27.00 27.57
N ARG A 145 -5.72 27.77 28.46
CA ARG A 145 -5.22 27.26 29.75
C ARG A 145 -6.33 26.88 30.71
N ASP A 146 -7.45 27.61 30.72
CA ASP A 146 -8.65 27.22 31.47
C ASP A 146 -9.21 25.89 30.99
N ALA A 147 -9.30 25.71 29.67
CA ALA A 147 -9.79 24.47 29.06
C ALA A 147 -8.90 23.27 29.43
N LEU A 148 -7.58 23.43 29.36
CA LEU A 148 -6.61 22.39 29.76
C LEU A 148 -6.71 22.04 31.24
N ARG A 149 -6.89 23.03 32.14
CA ARG A 149 -7.10 22.75 33.57
C ARG A 149 -8.41 21.99 33.80
N GLN A 150 -9.50 22.41 33.17
CA GLN A 150 -10.79 21.74 33.32
C GLN A 150 -10.73 20.30 32.80
N LEU A 151 -10.01 20.05 31.70
CA LEU A 151 -9.78 18.71 31.16
C LEU A 151 -8.95 17.84 32.11
N ALA A 152 -7.88 18.37 32.70
CA ALA A 152 -7.08 17.64 33.69
C ALA A 152 -7.93 17.16 34.88
N GLY A 153 -8.89 17.99 35.32
CA GLY A 153 -9.84 17.63 36.39
C GLY A 153 -11.10 16.87 35.95
N ALA A 154 -11.21 16.46 34.68
CA ALA A 154 -12.44 15.85 34.16
C ALA A 154 -12.67 14.43 34.69
N SER A 155 -13.92 14.11 35.08
CA SER A 155 -14.36 12.73 35.32
C SER A 155 -14.67 12.03 33.99
N ALA A 156 -14.80 10.69 34.00
CA ALA A 156 -15.03 9.90 32.79
C ALA A 156 -16.28 10.34 32.00
N THR A 157 -17.32 10.84 32.68
CA THR A 157 -18.57 11.29 32.05
C THR A 157 -18.48 12.67 31.39
N GLU A 158 -17.51 13.50 31.77
CA GLU A 158 -17.32 14.87 31.25
C GLU A 158 -16.12 14.98 30.31
N LEU A 159 -15.40 13.88 30.09
CA LEU A 159 -14.10 13.86 29.46
C LEU A 159 -14.16 14.33 28.01
N THR A 160 -15.09 13.78 27.24
CA THR A 160 -15.32 14.13 25.83
C THR A 160 -15.71 15.61 25.65
N SER A 161 -16.62 16.13 26.46
CA SER A 161 -17.07 17.52 26.34
C SER A 161 -15.96 18.52 26.69
N LYS A 162 -15.17 18.21 27.73
CA LYS A 162 -14.03 19.04 28.14
C LYS A 162 -12.86 18.96 27.14
N ALA A 163 -12.62 17.80 26.54
CA ALA A 163 -11.64 17.66 25.46
C ALA A 163 -12.07 18.45 24.21
N GLN A 164 -13.36 18.42 23.86
CA GLN A 164 -13.90 19.23 22.76
C GLN A 164 -13.75 20.74 23.03
N ALA A 165 -13.86 21.17 24.29
CA ALA A 165 -13.62 22.56 24.66
C ALA A 165 -12.15 22.96 24.47
N VAL A 166 -11.18 22.08 24.76
CA VAL A 166 -9.76 22.30 24.45
C VAL A 166 -9.55 22.40 22.94
N LYS A 167 -10.08 21.45 22.15
CA LYS A 167 -10.01 21.47 20.67
C LYS A 167 -10.58 22.78 20.12
N THR A 168 -11.72 23.21 20.64
CA THR A 168 -12.34 24.49 20.26
C THR A 168 -11.44 25.68 20.59
N LYS A 169 -10.81 25.73 21.76
CA LYS A 169 -9.91 26.85 22.10
C LYS A 169 -8.58 26.82 21.32
N TYR A 170 -8.20 25.65 20.82
CA TYR A 170 -7.06 25.49 19.95
C TYR A 170 -7.38 25.94 18.50
N GLU A 171 -8.45 25.39 17.91
CA GLU A 171 -8.73 25.41 16.45
C GLU A 171 -9.85 26.36 16.01
N LYS A 172 -10.66 26.93 16.91
CA LYS A 172 -11.92 27.60 16.51
C LYS A 172 -11.68 28.89 15.72
N GLY A 173 -11.83 28.80 14.40
CA GLY A 173 -12.05 29.93 13.51
C GLY A 173 -10.93 30.98 13.59
N LEU A 174 -11.28 32.25 13.80
CA LEU A 174 -10.30 33.35 14.01
C LEU A 174 -9.92 33.55 15.49
N ASP A 175 -10.62 32.88 16.42
CA ASP A 175 -10.50 33.14 17.86
C ASP A 175 -9.59 32.15 18.60
N GLY A 176 -9.29 31.01 17.98
CA GLY A 176 -8.42 29.96 18.51
C GLY A 176 -6.95 30.39 18.61
N ALA A 177 -6.16 29.62 19.36
CA ALA A 177 -4.73 29.91 19.51
C ALA A 177 -3.93 29.70 18.21
N GLN A 178 -4.28 28.69 17.41
CA GLN A 178 -3.62 28.37 16.13
C GLN A 178 -3.70 29.50 15.08
N PRO A 179 -4.90 29.98 14.68
CA PRO A 179 -5.03 31.06 13.68
C PRO A 179 -4.33 32.35 14.12
N LYS A 180 -4.25 32.59 15.44
CA LYS A 180 -3.56 33.76 16.01
C LYS A 180 -2.05 33.62 15.96
N PHE A 181 -1.51 32.41 16.13
CA PHE A 181 -0.10 32.14 15.86
C PHE A 181 0.23 32.30 14.36
N GLU A 182 -0.62 31.79 13.47
CA GLU A 182 -0.46 31.98 12.02
C GLU A 182 -0.45 33.47 11.64
N ALA A 183 -1.28 34.29 12.29
CA ALA A 183 -1.26 35.74 12.12
C ALA A 183 0.08 36.37 12.55
N VAL A 184 0.65 35.92 13.67
CA VAL A 184 2.00 36.35 14.14
C VAL A 184 3.08 35.96 13.13
N GLU A 185 3.04 34.75 12.56
CA GLU A 185 3.96 34.33 11.50
C GLU A 185 3.80 35.13 10.21
N LYS A 186 2.56 35.38 9.79
CA LYS A 186 2.24 36.17 8.59
C LYS A 186 2.77 37.60 8.73
N GLN A 187 2.62 38.20 9.91
CA GLN A 187 3.20 39.51 10.19
C GLN A 187 4.71 39.51 10.03
N ASN A 188 5.43 38.54 10.60
CA ASN A 188 6.88 38.50 10.48
C ASN A 188 7.36 38.33 9.03
N LYS A 189 6.58 37.62 8.20
CA LYS A 189 6.86 37.47 6.76
C LYS A 189 6.63 38.77 5.99
N SER A 190 5.58 39.53 6.32
CA SER A 190 5.26 40.80 5.66
C SER A 190 6.11 41.97 6.14
N SER A 191 6.40 42.03 7.44
CA SER A 191 7.22 43.06 8.08
C SER A 191 7.93 42.42 9.28
N PRO A 192 9.21 42.05 9.13
CA PRO A 192 9.96 41.35 10.18
C PRO A 192 9.93 42.09 11.51
N TYR A 193 9.79 41.33 12.61
CA TYR A 193 9.83 41.90 13.95
C TYR A 193 11.22 42.50 14.24
N SER A 194 11.25 43.70 14.80
CA SER A 194 12.48 44.32 15.32
C SER A 194 13.15 43.47 16.40
N HIS A 195 12.37 42.69 17.15
CA HIS A 195 12.83 41.79 18.19
C HIS A 195 12.75 40.31 17.77
N GLN A 196 13.57 39.93 16.79
CA GLN A 196 13.58 38.59 16.23
C GLN A 196 13.79 37.48 17.27
N THR A 197 14.61 37.71 18.30
CA THR A 197 14.81 36.73 19.40
C THR A 197 13.53 36.42 20.16
N LYS A 198 12.67 37.43 20.38
CA LYS A 198 11.38 37.25 21.06
C LYS A 198 10.39 36.50 20.17
N TYR A 199 10.38 36.80 18.86
CA TYR A 199 9.59 36.04 17.89
C TYR A 199 10.02 34.56 17.84
N GLN A 200 11.32 34.27 17.82
CA GLN A 200 11.81 32.89 17.85
C GLN A 200 11.44 32.16 19.15
N ALA A 201 11.37 32.86 20.28
CA ALA A 201 10.87 32.28 21.52
C ALA A 201 9.38 31.90 21.45
N VAL A 202 8.55 32.71 20.78
CA VAL A 202 7.14 32.38 20.51
C VAL A 202 7.04 31.16 19.59
N VAL A 203 7.80 31.12 18.50
CA VAL A 203 7.83 29.97 17.57
C VAL A 203 8.28 28.69 18.28
N GLY A 204 9.33 28.76 19.11
CA GLY A 204 9.81 27.62 19.88
C GLY A 204 8.79 27.11 20.90
N ALA A 205 8.14 28.03 21.62
CA ALA A 205 7.09 27.67 22.58
C ALA A 205 5.84 27.10 21.91
N TRP A 206 5.45 27.66 20.76
CA TRP A 206 4.34 27.16 19.94
C TRP A 206 4.63 25.75 19.46
N LYS A 207 5.79 25.53 18.81
CA LYS A 207 6.20 24.21 18.32
C LYS A 207 6.23 23.15 19.42
N ALA A 208 6.70 23.50 20.61
CA ALA A 208 6.71 22.58 21.74
C ALA A 208 5.28 22.23 22.21
N PHE A 209 4.39 23.22 22.31
CA PHE A 209 2.99 23.01 22.69
C PHE A 209 2.24 22.17 21.64
N ASP A 210 2.31 22.60 20.39
CA ASP A 210 1.64 21.98 19.25
C ASP A 210 2.12 20.53 19.03
N ALA A 211 3.41 20.25 19.22
CA ALA A 211 3.93 18.89 19.15
C ALA A 211 3.27 17.96 20.18
N LEU A 212 3.22 18.37 21.46
CA LEU A 212 2.63 17.55 22.52
C LEU A 212 1.09 17.45 22.37
N TYR A 213 0.44 18.52 21.93
CA TYR A 213 -1.01 18.56 21.72
C TYR A 213 -1.43 17.61 20.59
N ASN A 214 -0.73 17.68 19.45
CA ASN A 214 -0.97 16.79 18.32
C ASN A 214 -0.56 15.36 18.64
N GLU A 215 0.48 15.14 19.46
CA GLU A 215 0.83 13.79 19.93
C GLU A 215 -0.28 13.18 20.79
N ALA A 216 -0.88 13.96 21.69
CA ALA A 216 -1.98 13.49 22.53
C ALA A 216 -3.24 13.19 21.71
N LEU A 217 -3.60 14.04 20.74
CA LEU A 217 -4.74 13.82 19.85
C LEU A 217 -4.52 12.71 18.83
N ASN A 218 -3.27 12.48 18.41
CA ASN A 218 -2.94 11.41 17.46
C ASN A 218 -2.38 10.16 18.15
N GLY A 219 -2.38 10.09 19.49
CA GLY A 219 -1.68 9.03 20.20
C GLY A 219 -2.22 7.64 19.84
N VAL A 220 -3.55 7.49 19.71
CA VAL A 220 -4.16 6.22 19.26
C VAL A 220 -3.71 5.84 17.84
N LYS A 221 -3.66 6.80 16.91
CA LYS A 221 -3.14 6.58 15.55
C LYS A 221 -1.63 6.25 15.57
N SER A 222 -0.90 6.93 16.45
CA SER A 222 0.54 6.78 16.61
C SER A 222 0.89 5.36 17.08
N TYR A 223 0.20 4.86 18.10
CA TYR A 223 0.43 3.53 18.66
C TYR A 223 -0.12 2.38 17.80
N LEU A 224 -1.27 2.57 17.14
CA LEU A 224 -1.91 1.49 16.37
C LEU A 224 -1.46 1.40 14.91
N ILE A 225 -1.04 2.51 14.30
CA ILE A 225 -0.74 2.56 12.86
C ILE A 225 0.71 3.00 12.62
N ARG A 226 1.12 4.16 13.17
CA ARG A 226 2.42 4.77 12.85
C ARG A 226 3.62 3.95 13.35
N TRP A 227 3.66 3.64 14.64
CA TRP A 227 4.75 2.85 15.23
C TRP A 227 4.81 1.43 14.67
N PRO A 228 3.69 0.68 14.56
CA PRO A 228 3.68 -0.59 13.87
C PRO A 228 4.19 -0.51 12.43
N SER A 229 3.86 0.57 11.69
CA SER A 229 4.35 0.76 10.32
C SER A 229 5.87 0.91 10.27
N VAL A 230 6.45 1.73 11.15
CA VAL A 230 7.91 1.88 11.27
C VAL A 230 8.56 0.54 11.63
N ILE A 231 8.02 -0.18 12.61
CA ILE A 231 8.52 -1.50 13.01
C ILE A 231 8.45 -2.49 11.84
N CYS A 232 7.39 -2.48 11.05
CA CYS A 232 7.24 -3.35 9.89
C CYS A 232 8.27 -3.04 8.79
N MET A 233 8.59 -1.77 8.55
CA MET A 233 9.64 -1.39 7.59
C MET A 233 11.03 -1.91 8.01
N TRP A 234 11.37 -1.76 9.30
CA TRP A 234 12.61 -2.32 9.84
C TRP A 234 12.61 -3.86 9.87
N SER A 235 11.45 -4.47 10.11
CA SER A 235 11.28 -5.93 10.06
C SER A 235 11.50 -6.44 8.64
N ASN A 236 11.03 -5.73 7.61
CA ASN A 236 11.27 -6.06 6.20
C ASN A 236 12.77 -6.00 5.86
N PHE A 237 13.49 -4.97 6.34
CA PHE A 237 14.95 -4.92 6.23
C PHE A 237 15.60 -6.13 6.91
N LEU A 238 15.21 -6.43 8.15
CA LEU A 238 15.78 -7.56 8.91
C LEU A 238 15.51 -8.90 8.23
N THR A 239 14.35 -9.09 7.58
CA THR A 239 14.08 -10.31 6.83
C THR A 239 15.08 -10.55 5.70
N PHE A 240 15.50 -9.51 4.97
CA PHE A 240 16.53 -9.67 3.94
C PHE A 240 17.90 -9.99 4.50
N VAL A 241 18.24 -9.43 5.68
CA VAL A 241 19.49 -9.78 6.39
C VAL A 241 19.46 -11.24 6.83
N ILE A 242 18.35 -11.70 7.40
CA ILE A 242 18.17 -13.11 7.79
C ILE A 242 18.22 -14.01 6.54
N LEU A 243 17.57 -13.60 5.44
CA LEU A 243 17.58 -14.34 4.19
C LEU A 243 19.01 -14.49 3.64
N LEU A 244 19.83 -13.44 3.71
CA LEU A 244 21.24 -13.49 3.33
C LEU A 244 22.00 -14.51 4.20
N VAL A 245 21.84 -14.47 5.52
CA VAL A 245 22.49 -15.42 6.43
C VAL A 245 22.07 -16.85 6.11
N VAL A 246 20.78 -17.12 5.94
CA VAL A 246 20.25 -18.45 5.62
C VAL A 246 20.72 -18.93 4.23
N TYR A 247 20.87 -18.02 3.27
CA TYR A 247 21.35 -18.34 1.92
C TYR A 247 22.86 -18.66 1.87
N VAL A 248 23.66 -17.93 2.65
CA VAL A 248 25.11 -18.12 2.73
C VAL A 248 25.47 -19.34 3.60
N THR A 249 24.70 -19.60 4.67
CA THR A 249 24.95 -20.70 5.60
C THR A 249 24.36 -22.04 5.11
N GLY A 250 24.97 -23.16 5.51
CA GLY A 250 24.48 -24.51 5.18
C GLY A 250 25.31 -25.31 4.17
N GLY A 251 26.57 -24.92 3.96
CA GLY A 251 27.55 -25.69 3.20
C GLY A 251 27.07 -26.01 1.78
N ASP A 252 27.39 -27.19 1.28
CA ASP A 252 27.18 -27.58 -0.10
C ASP A 252 25.71 -27.69 -0.53
N THR A 253 24.81 -28.03 0.39
CA THR A 253 23.40 -28.29 0.07
C THR A 253 22.45 -27.16 0.48
N GLY A 254 22.87 -26.24 1.35
CA GLY A 254 22.08 -25.11 1.84
C GLY A 254 20.80 -25.50 2.60
N HIS A 255 20.26 -24.57 3.40
CA HIS A 255 19.07 -24.80 4.22
C HIS A 255 17.78 -24.45 3.47
N VAL A 256 17.34 -25.30 2.54
CA VAL A 256 16.12 -25.10 1.72
C VAL A 256 14.88 -24.78 2.57
N THR A 257 14.66 -25.54 3.65
CA THR A 257 13.48 -25.38 4.52
C THR A 257 13.53 -24.07 5.30
N ALA A 258 14.70 -23.65 5.76
CA ALA A 258 14.87 -22.36 6.43
C ALA A 258 14.68 -21.21 5.43
N TYR A 259 15.22 -21.34 4.21
CA TYR A 259 15.02 -20.36 3.13
C TYR A 259 13.52 -20.18 2.82
N TYR A 260 12.79 -21.29 2.71
CA TYR A 260 11.33 -21.28 2.55
C TYR A 260 10.62 -20.59 3.72
N ALA A 261 10.98 -20.91 4.96
CA ALA A 261 10.36 -20.33 6.14
C ALA A 261 10.57 -18.81 6.23
N VAL A 262 11.76 -18.32 5.87
CA VAL A 262 12.05 -16.88 5.83
C VAL A 262 11.18 -16.18 4.78
N ILE A 263 10.98 -16.79 3.61
CA ILE A 263 10.10 -16.22 2.56
C ILE A 263 8.62 -16.22 3.01
N ALA A 264 8.17 -17.25 3.72
CA ALA A 264 6.83 -17.25 4.30
C ALA A 264 6.66 -16.12 5.33
N VAL A 265 7.65 -15.91 6.20
CA VAL A 265 7.66 -14.81 7.18
C VAL A 265 7.74 -13.45 6.49
N SER A 266 8.51 -13.31 5.40
CA SER A 266 8.55 -12.06 4.64
C SER A 266 7.22 -11.77 3.95
N GLY A 267 6.46 -12.79 3.50
CA GLY A 267 5.10 -12.63 3.00
C GLY A 267 4.12 -12.09 4.04
N PHE A 268 4.26 -12.54 5.29
CA PHE A 268 3.51 -12.00 6.43
C PHE A 268 3.87 -10.52 6.69
N ILE A 269 5.15 -10.19 6.79
CA ILE A 269 5.61 -8.81 7.00
C ILE A 269 5.17 -7.90 5.84
N PHE A 270 5.26 -8.39 4.61
CA PHE A 270 4.80 -7.71 3.41
C PHE A 270 3.32 -7.31 3.50
N GLY A 271 2.43 -8.25 3.89
CA GLY A 271 1.00 -7.96 3.95
C GLY A 271 0.61 -6.96 5.06
N ILE A 272 1.26 -7.03 6.23
CA ILE A 272 1.06 -6.00 7.27
C ILE A 272 1.57 -4.64 6.79
N ASN A 273 2.77 -4.62 6.20
CA ASN A 273 3.40 -3.38 5.78
C ASN A 273 2.58 -2.64 4.72
N MET A 274 2.07 -3.36 3.71
CA MET A 274 1.20 -2.79 2.68
C MET A 274 -0.03 -2.12 3.30
N ALA A 275 -0.75 -2.83 4.17
CA ALA A 275 -1.97 -2.31 4.77
C ALA A 275 -1.69 -1.14 5.74
N LEU A 276 -0.60 -1.17 6.50
CA LEU A 276 -0.23 -0.06 7.39
C LEU A 276 0.19 1.20 6.62
N VAL A 277 0.89 1.06 5.50
CA VAL A 277 1.22 2.19 4.61
C VAL A 277 -0.06 2.83 4.08
N TYR A 278 -1.05 2.01 3.70
CA TYR A 278 -2.34 2.48 3.21
C TYR A 278 -3.16 3.16 4.31
N ALA A 279 -3.20 2.57 5.51
CA ALA A 279 -3.87 3.14 6.68
C ALA A 279 -3.23 4.45 7.17
N GLN A 280 -1.93 4.65 6.89
CA GLN A 280 -1.23 5.88 7.25
C GLN A 280 -1.51 7.02 6.28
N ASP A 281 -1.93 6.75 5.04
CA ASP A 281 -2.21 7.77 4.05
C ASP A 281 -3.46 8.59 4.40
N GLU A 282 -3.31 9.91 4.44
CA GLU A 282 -4.37 10.88 4.70
C GLU A 282 -4.71 11.62 3.39
N PHE A 283 -5.15 10.86 2.39
CA PHE A 283 -5.72 11.34 1.10
C PHE A 283 -4.71 11.80 0.02
N GLU A 284 -3.40 11.82 0.31
CA GLU A 284 -2.45 12.59 -0.53
C GLU A 284 -1.30 11.77 -1.15
N TYR A 285 -0.85 10.67 -0.55
CA TYR A 285 0.42 10.06 -0.95
C TYR A 285 0.34 8.67 -1.60
N MET A 286 -0.84 8.04 -1.64
CA MET A 286 -1.05 6.72 -2.28
C MET A 286 -0.52 6.64 -3.72
N VAL A 287 -0.66 7.72 -4.49
CA VAL A 287 -0.24 7.76 -5.91
C VAL A 287 1.27 7.53 -6.03
N TYR A 288 2.04 8.13 -5.13
CA TYR A 288 3.50 8.00 -5.10
C TYR A 288 3.93 6.59 -4.67
N TYR A 289 3.16 5.96 -3.77
CA TYR A 289 3.35 4.55 -3.44
C TYR A 289 3.16 3.63 -4.67
N LEU A 290 2.09 3.83 -5.43
CA LEU A 290 1.82 3.06 -6.65
C LEU A 290 2.90 3.28 -7.73
N VAL A 291 3.44 4.49 -7.84
CA VAL A 291 4.61 4.76 -8.71
C VAL A 291 5.79 3.89 -8.30
N GLY A 292 6.10 3.83 -6.99
CA GLY A 292 7.17 3.00 -6.46
C GLY A 292 6.98 1.51 -6.76
N GLU A 293 5.78 0.99 -6.46
CA GLU A 293 5.41 -0.43 -6.67
C GLU A 293 5.54 -0.83 -8.15
N ASN A 294 4.99 -0.04 -9.07
CA ASN A 294 4.91 -0.38 -10.49
C ASN A 294 6.16 -0.02 -11.30
N SER A 295 7.06 0.80 -10.75
CA SER A 295 8.38 1.08 -11.34
C SER A 295 9.43 0.03 -10.98
N PHE A 296 9.20 -0.71 -9.90
CA PHE A 296 10.12 -1.73 -9.42
C PHE A 296 10.45 -2.83 -10.45
N PRO A 297 9.51 -3.38 -11.23
CA PRO A 297 9.81 -4.41 -12.22
C PRO A 297 10.81 -3.96 -13.30
N ALA A 298 10.78 -2.69 -13.71
CA ALA A 298 11.77 -2.12 -14.62
C ALA A 298 13.16 -2.05 -13.96
N VAL A 299 13.25 -1.61 -12.71
CA VAL A 299 14.53 -1.51 -11.99
C VAL A 299 15.13 -2.89 -11.72
N THR A 300 14.31 -3.88 -11.36
CA THR A 300 14.79 -5.26 -11.17
C THR A 300 15.34 -5.88 -12.44
N SER A 301 14.69 -5.63 -13.58
CA SER A 301 15.18 -6.05 -14.90
C SER A 301 16.54 -5.43 -15.20
N ALA A 302 16.73 -4.15 -14.89
CA ALA A 302 18.02 -3.47 -15.02
C ALA A 302 19.08 -4.09 -14.10
N ILE A 303 18.76 -4.34 -12.82
CA ILE A 303 19.68 -4.98 -11.87
C ILE A 303 20.11 -6.37 -12.38
N LEU A 304 19.17 -7.20 -12.85
CA LEU A 304 19.46 -8.52 -13.35
C LEU A 304 20.35 -8.45 -14.60
N TYR A 305 20.09 -7.51 -15.51
CA TYR A 305 20.93 -7.27 -16.69
C TYR A 305 22.36 -6.89 -16.31
N PHE A 306 22.55 -6.00 -15.34
CA PHE A 306 23.90 -5.65 -14.84
C PHE A 306 24.59 -6.81 -14.13
N ALA A 307 23.87 -7.55 -13.28
CA ALA A 307 24.44 -8.70 -12.57
C ALA A 307 24.90 -9.80 -13.55
N THR A 308 24.07 -10.09 -14.57
CA THR A 308 24.38 -11.13 -15.57
C THR A 308 25.42 -10.67 -16.59
N SER A 309 25.48 -9.40 -16.97
CA SER A 309 26.52 -8.91 -17.89
C SER A 309 27.93 -8.93 -17.25
N ILE A 310 28.04 -8.63 -15.97
CA ILE A 310 29.33 -8.62 -15.25
C ILE A 310 29.74 -10.04 -14.84
N PHE A 311 28.80 -10.84 -14.33
CA PHE A 311 29.09 -12.13 -13.69
C PHE A 311 28.53 -13.35 -14.42
N GLY A 312 27.96 -13.21 -15.61
CA GLY A 312 27.34 -14.30 -16.37
C GLY A 312 28.31 -15.34 -16.94
N ASN A 313 29.62 -15.07 -16.92
CA ASN A 313 30.61 -16.04 -17.37
C ASN A 313 30.81 -17.18 -16.36
N ARG A 314 30.01 -18.25 -16.54
CA ARG A 314 30.00 -19.48 -15.71
C ARG A 314 31.35 -20.21 -15.63
N ARG A 315 32.30 -19.95 -16.55
CA ARG A 315 33.64 -20.56 -16.49
C ARG A 315 34.57 -19.89 -15.48
N LYS A 316 34.32 -18.61 -15.16
CA LYS A 316 35.17 -17.81 -14.27
C LYS A 316 34.54 -17.60 -12.89
N TYR A 317 33.21 -17.53 -12.83
CA TYR A 317 32.47 -17.24 -11.61
C TYR A 317 31.43 -18.32 -11.35
N ASN A 318 31.11 -18.54 -10.07
CA ASN A 318 29.92 -19.28 -9.66
C ASN A 318 28.68 -18.38 -9.85
N SER A 319 28.32 -18.14 -11.11
CA SER A 319 27.31 -17.17 -11.52
C SER A 319 25.96 -17.41 -10.84
N ASP A 320 25.56 -18.67 -10.66
CA ASP A 320 24.25 -19.01 -10.09
C ASP A 320 24.15 -18.64 -8.60
N TYR A 321 25.25 -18.77 -7.84
CA TYR A 321 25.32 -18.29 -6.45
C TYR A 321 25.42 -16.76 -6.37
N LEU A 322 26.25 -16.18 -7.23
CA LEU A 322 26.63 -14.77 -7.13
C LEU A 322 25.52 -13.82 -7.61
N VAL A 323 24.69 -14.24 -8.59
CA VAL A 323 23.51 -13.48 -9.03
C VAL A 323 22.49 -13.32 -7.89
N VAL A 324 22.19 -14.39 -7.15
CA VAL A 324 21.26 -14.32 -6.01
C VAL A 324 21.86 -13.53 -4.86
N LEU A 325 23.17 -13.70 -4.60
CA LEU A 325 23.86 -12.95 -3.56
C LEU A 325 23.81 -11.43 -3.82
N ILE A 326 24.05 -10.99 -5.06
CA ILE A 326 23.94 -9.58 -5.46
C ILE A 326 22.50 -9.10 -5.30
N ASP A 327 21.53 -9.91 -5.71
CA ASP A 327 20.12 -9.54 -5.64
C ASP A 327 19.65 -9.30 -4.18
N ILE A 328 19.98 -10.23 -3.29
CA ILE A 328 19.71 -10.08 -1.85
C ILE A 328 20.45 -8.86 -1.28
N SER A 329 21.72 -8.64 -1.67
CA SER A 329 22.52 -7.52 -1.16
C SER A 329 21.94 -6.16 -1.58
N ILE A 330 21.51 -6.02 -2.83
CA ILE A 330 20.86 -4.79 -3.31
C ILE A 330 19.51 -4.60 -2.61
N SER A 331 18.76 -5.69 -2.40
CA SER A 331 17.48 -5.65 -1.68
C SER A 331 17.65 -5.14 -0.24
N ILE A 332 18.72 -5.53 0.45
CA ILE A 332 19.06 -5.04 1.79
C ILE A 332 19.28 -3.52 1.77
N ILE A 333 20.06 -3.01 0.81
CA ILE A 333 20.36 -1.56 0.70
C ILE A 333 19.06 -0.78 0.48
N ILE A 334 18.23 -1.24 -0.44
CA ILE A 334 16.97 -0.57 -0.79
C ILE A 334 15.99 -0.61 0.39
N ALA A 335 15.85 -1.77 1.05
CA ALA A 335 15.00 -1.90 2.23
C ALA A 335 15.50 -1.04 3.40
N PHE A 336 16.81 -0.90 3.57
CA PHE A 336 17.40 -0.02 4.59
C PHE A 336 17.08 1.45 4.31
N VAL A 337 17.30 1.91 3.08
CA VAL A 337 16.98 3.30 2.68
C VAL A 337 15.49 3.56 2.86
N ALA A 338 14.62 2.64 2.43
CA ALA A 338 13.18 2.77 2.63
C ALA A 338 12.81 2.86 4.12
N ALA A 339 13.39 2.01 4.98
CA ALA A 339 13.14 2.05 6.42
C ALA A 339 13.61 3.37 7.07
N VAL A 340 14.78 3.88 6.69
CA VAL A 340 15.30 5.17 7.18
C VAL A 340 14.40 6.32 6.73
N VAL A 341 14.12 6.44 5.43
CA VAL A 341 13.28 7.52 4.89
C VAL A 341 11.87 7.46 5.48
N TRP A 342 11.30 6.26 5.64
CA TRP A 342 9.99 6.08 6.27
C TRP A 342 9.99 6.47 7.74
N THR A 343 11.05 6.14 8.49
CA THR A 343 11.21 6.53 9.90
C THR A 343 11.32 8.05 10.01
N VAL A 344 12.14 8.70 9.18
CA VAL A 344 12.30 10.17 9.21
C VAL A 344 11.00 10.87 8.82
N ALA A 345 10.29 10.38 7.81
CA ALA A 345 9.02 10.97 7.38
C ALA A 345 7.91 10.83 8.43
N ASN A 346 7.94 9.78 9.27
CA ASN A 346 6.86 9.46 10.20
C ASN A 346 7.21 9.63 11.68
N CYS A 347 8.48 9.87 12.02
CA CYS A 347 8.95 10.02 13.40
C CYS A 347 9.77 11.33 13.56
N PRO A 348 9.12 12.48 13.73
CA PRO A 348 9.79 13.77 13.85
C PRO A 348 10.52 13.98 15.20
N THR A 349 10.38 13.08 16.18
CA THR A 349 10.87 13.25 17.56
C THR A 349 12.16 12.49 17.90
N ILE A 350 12.73 11.69 16.99
CA ILE A 350 14.00 10.98 17.26
C ILE A 350 15.19 11.94 17.03
N ASP A 351 15.70 12.50 18.14
CA ASP A 351 16.87 13.39 18.19
C ASP A 351 18.16 12.84 17.54
N PHE A 352 18.27 11.52 17.37
CA PHE A 352 19.44 10.85 16.77
C PHE A 352 19.75 11.32 15.33
N PHE A 353 18.73 11.74 14.55
CA PHE A 353 18.91 12.17 13.16
C PHE A 353 19.13 13.69 12.99
N LYS A 354 19.09 14.49 14.07
CA LYS A 354 19.33 15.95 14.00
C LYS A 354 20.72 16.33 13.51
N GLY A 355 21.69 15.42 13.56
CA GLY A 355 23.06 15.64 13.09
C GLY A 355 23.28 15.52 11.58
N ILE A 356 22.32 14.97 10.81
CA ILE A 356 22.52 14.70 9.37
C ILE A 356 21.53 15.49 8.48
N TRP A 357 20.39 15.97 9.00
CA TRP A 357 19.49 16.83 8.23
C TRP A 357 18.94 17.97 9.10
N ILE A 358 19.28 19.20 8.71
CA ILE A 358 18.83 20.44 9.33
C ILE A 358 17.32 20.61 9.09
N VAL A 359 16.57 20.73 10.20
CA VAL A 359 15.24 21.39 10.35
C VAL A 359 14.16 20.95 9.34
N LEU A 360 13.48 19.84 9.63
CA LEU A 360 12.17 19.52 9.05
C LEU A 360 11.20 19.10 10.16
N THR A 361 10.70 20.09 10.89
CA THR A 361 9.57 19.90 11.82
C THR A 361 8.50 20.91 11.47
N GLU A 362 7.54 20.49 10.64
CA GLU A 362 6.21 21.08 10.62
C GLU A 362 5.25 20.18 11.38
N SER A 363 4.35 20.86 12.08
CA SER A 363 3.17 20.34 12.74
C SER A 363 2.39 19.39 11.82
N TRP A 364 2.07 18.20 12.31
CA TRP A 364 1.09 17.34 11.66
C TRP A 364 -0.29 17.91 11.93
N GLU A 365 -0.87 18.58 10.93
CA GLU A 365 -2.28 18.93 10.94
C GLU A 365 -3.10 17.64 10.80
N SER A 366 -3.64 17.12 11.92
CA SER A 366 -4.55 15.98 11.87
C SER A 366 -5.88 16.44 11.32
N LYS A 367 -6.20 16.02 10.10
CA LYS A 367 -7.50 16.27 9.48
C LYS A 367 -8.57 15.53 10.31
N SER A 368 -9.41 16.31 10.97
CA SER A 368 -10.43 15.83 11.92
C SER A 368 -11.56 15.06 11.23
N ALA A 369 -12.22 14.18 12.00
CA ALA A 369 -13.30 13.32 11.55
C ALA A 369 -14.50 14.13 11.02
N GLU A 370 -15.02 13.70 9.87
CA GLU A 370 -16.08 14.37 9.12
C GLU A 370 -17.47 14.05 9.71
N THR A 371 -18.32 15.07 9.88
CA THR A 371 -19.74 14.90 10.20
C THR A 371 -20.57 15.12 8.92
N HIS A 372 -21.38 14.13 8.54
CA HIS A 372 -22.04 14.11 7.22
C HIS A 372 -23.48 14.65 7.26
N SER A 373 -23.81 15.57 6.34
CA SER A 373 -25.17 15.95 5.95
C SER A 373 -25.70 15.06 4.81
N ASP A 374 -27.00 15.11 4.51
CA ASP A 374 -27.64 14.31 3.45
C ASP A 374 -27.10 14.57 2.03
N GLU A 375 -26.58 15.77 1.75
CA GLU A 375 -25.93 16.14 0.48
C GLU A 375 -24.64 15.34 0.23
N CYS A 376 -23.98 14.87 1.29
CA CYS A 376 -22.75 14.09 1.24
C CYS A 376 -22.97 12.61 0.85
N LYS A 377 -24.23 12.12 0.84
CA LYS A 377 -24.58 10.75 0.40
C LYS A 377 -24.40 10.57 -1.11
N VAL A 378 -24.62 11.62 -1.91
CA VAL A 378 -24.41 11.58 -3.37
C VAL A 378 -22.92 11.47 -3.72
N ALA A 379 -22.06 12.18 -2.98
CA ALA A 379 -20.60 12.06 -3.10
C ALA A 379 -20.10 10.63 -2.78
N GLN A 380 -20.76 9.90 -1.87
CA GLN A 380 -20.43 8.51 -1.56
C GLN A 380 -20.72 7.55 -2.73
N CYS A 381 -21.77 7.79 -3.53
CA CYS A 381 -22.08 6.97 -4.70
C CYS A 381 -21.01 7.05 -5.79
N HIS A 382 -20.27 8.17 -5.87
CA HIS A 382 -19.18 8.32 -6.83
C HIS A 382 -17.93 7.46 -6.50
N VAL A 383 -17.86 6.86 -5.31
CA VAL A 383 -16.79 5.90 -4.93
C VAL A 383 -16.98 4.54 -5.62
N ILE A 384 -18.19 4.21 -6.05
CA ILE A 384 -18.53 2.90 -6.62
C ILE A 384 -17.68 2.60 -7.86
N ALA A 385 -17.54 3.58 -8.76
CA ALA A 385 -16.75 3.42 -9.98
C ALA A 385 -15.27 3.11 -9.67
N PRO A 386 -14.52 3.96 -8.92
CA PRO A 386 -13.15 3.64 -8.49
C PRO A 386 -13.02 2.32 -7.71
N ALA A 387 -14.00 1.97 -6.87
CA ALA A 387 -13.99 0.70 -6.15
C ALA A 387 -14.12 -0.51 -7.09
N LEU A 388 -15.02 -0.45 -8.08
CA LEU A 388 -15.15 -1.47 -9.12
C LEU A 388 -13.87 -1.56 -9.97
N MET A 389 -13.23 -0.43 -10.29
CA MET A 389 -11.93 -0.43 -10.98
C MET A 389 -10.88 -1.21 -10.20
N VAL A 390 -10.78 -1.02 -8.88
CA VAL A 390 -9.81 -1.77 -8.05
C VAL A 390 -10.18 -3.25 -7.93
N ILE A 391 -11.45 -3.59 -7.73
CA ILE A 391 -11.88 -5.00 -7.63
C ILE A 391 -11.58 -5.75 -8.95
N VAL A 392 -11.97 -5.18 -10.10
CA VAL A 392 -11.77 -5.83 -11.40
C VAL A 392 -10.32 -5.72 -11.85
N GLY A 393 -9.65 -4.62 -11.51
CA GLY A 393 -8.21 -4.41 -11.63
C GLY A 393 -7.45 -5.52 -10.93
N MET A 394 -7.47 -5.54 -9.61
CA MET A 394 -6.68 -6.43 -8.77
C MET A 394 -7.12 -7.90 -8.90
N GLY A 395 -8.42 -8.18 -8.97
CA GLY A 395 -8.94 -9.56 -8.97
C GLY A 395 -8.77 -10.30 -10.30
N LEU A 396 -9.26 -9.71 -11.41
CA LEU A 396 -9.40 -10.45 -12.67
C LEU A 396 -8.06 -10.75 -13.37
N VAL A 397 -7.01 -9.96 -13.12
CA VAL A 397 -5.74 -10.08 -13.86
C VAL A 397 -5.10 -11.45 -13.67
N TYR A 398 -5.07 -11.98 -12.45
CA TYR A 398 -4.40 -13.24 -12.11
C TYR A 398 -5.17 -14.49 -12.54
N CYS A 399 -6.44 -14.34 -12.94
CA CYS A 399 -7.19 -15.41 -13.58
C CYS A 399 -6.61 -15.74 -14.96
N VAL A 400 -6.11 -14.73 -15.67
CA VAL A 400 -5.70 -14.81 -17.07
C VAL A 400 -4.19 -14.66 -17.24
N TYR A 401 -3.57 -13.70 -16.59
CA TYR A 401 -2.15 -13.38 -16.72
C TYR A 401 -1.37 -13.88 -15.48
N PRO A 402 -0.15 -14.44 -15.65
CA PRO A 402 0.52 -14.74 -16.91
C PRO A 402 0.10 -16.10 -17.53
N GLY A 403 -0.69 -16.89 -16.80
CA GLY A 403 -0.89 -18.31 -17.09
C GLY A 403 -1.57 -18.62 -18.42
N ILE A 404 -2.67 -17.93 -18.75
CA ILE A 404 -3.42 -18.09 -20.00
C ILE A 404 -2.81 -17.19 -21.08
N ALA A 405 -2.71 -15.89 -20.82
CA ALA A 405 -2.11 -14.92 -21.74
C ALA A 405 -0.86 -14.29 -21.08
N PRO A 406 0.30 -14.24 -21.75
CA PRO A 406 0.60 -14.81 -23.07
C PRO A 406 0.84 -16.33 -23.08
N GLY A 407 1.01 -16.96 -21.91
CA GLY A 407 1.66 -18.27 -21.76
C GLY A 407 1.06 -19.46 -22.52
N MET A 408 -0.23 -19.46 -22.83
CA MET A 408 -0.91 -20.54 -23.57
C MET A 408 -1.35 -20.15 -24.98
N ILE A 409 -1.33 -18.86 -25.30
CA ILE A 409 -1.90 -18.31 -26.54
C ILE A 409 -0.78 -17.94 -27.53
N VAL A 410 0.37 -17.51 -27.02
CA VAL A 410 1.52 -17.06 -27.79
C VAL A 410 2.58 -18.16 -27.87
N PRO A 411 3.32 -18.30 -28.99
CA PRO A 411 4.53 -19.13 -29.05
C PRO A 411 5.55 -18.77 -27.96
N PHE A 412 6.21 -19.76 -27.39
CA PHE A 412 7.12 -19.62 -26.23
C PHE A 412 8.18 -18.52 -26.39
N TYR A 413 8.81 -18.38 -27.57
CA TYR A 413 9.87 -17.39 -27.81
C TYR A 413 9.42 -15.92 -27.75
N LEU A 414 8.11 -15.66 -27.81
CA LEU A 414 7.51 -14.33 -27.69
C LEU A 414 7.05 -14.01 -26.27
N VAL A 415 6.82 -15.03 -25.43
CA VAL A 415 6.35 -14.85 -24.04
C VAL A 415 7.31 -13.94 -23.28
N ASP A 416 8.60 -14.27 -23.29
CA ASP A 416 9.64 -13.49 -22.59
C ASP A 416 9.73 -12.04 -23.11
N LYS A 417 9.52 -11.82 -24.42
CA LYS A 417 9.55 -10.47 -25.01
C LYS A 417 8.36 -9.62 -24.58
N ILE A 418 7.18 -10.24 -24.50
CA ILE A 418 5.95 -9.57 -24.05
C ILE A 418 6.09 -9.21 -22.58
N GLU A 419 6.57 -10.14 -21.75
CA GLU A 419 6.82 -9.89 -20.33
C GLU A 419 7.79 -8.72 -20.14
N MET A 420 8.93 -8.68 -20.86
CA MET A 420 9.87 -7.54 -20.79
C MET A 420 9.23 -6.19 -21.14
N ILE A 421 8.39 -6.14 -22.18
CA ILE A 421 7.68 -4.90 -22.55
C ILE A 421 6.74 -4.46 -21.42
N LEU A 422 5.99 -5.41 -20.86
CA LEU A 422 5.05 -5.15 -19.77
C LEU A 422 5.76 -4.63 -18.52
N LEU A 423 6.89 -5.23 -18.13
CA LEU A 423 7.69 -4.81 -16.96
C LEU A 423 8.16 -3.34 -17.04
N VAL A 424 8.30 -2.78 -18.25
CA VAL A 424 8.64 -1.36 -18.46
C VAL A 424 7.39 -0.50 -18.56
N ALA A 425 6.34 -1.00 -19.23
CA ALA A 425 5.10 -0.26 -19.45
C ALA A 425 4.26 -0.08 -18.17
N THR A 426 4.41 -0.97 -17.17
CA THR A 426 3.69 -0.92 -15.88
C THR A 426 3.83 0.41 -15.15
N ALA A 427 5.00 1.04 -15.23
CA ALA A 427 5.27 2.29 -14.53
C ALA A 427 4.50 3.49 -15.12
N VAL A 428 4.08 3.41 -16.39
CA VAL A 428 3.54 4.55 -17.13
C VAL A 428 2.23 5.07 -16.54
N PRO A 429 1.18 4.24 -16.29
CA PRO A 429 -0.08 4.76 -15.79
C PRO A 429 0.03 5.43 -14.40
N PRO A 430 0.68 4.82 -13.39
CA PRO A 430 0.86 5.47 -12.08
C PRO A 430 1.64 6.79 -12.14
N VAL A 431 2.67 6.87 -12.99
CA VAL A 431 3.45 8.11 -13.18
C VAL A 431 2.60 9.22 -13.79
N ILE A 432 1.76 8.89 -14.78
CA ILE A 432 0.82 9.86 -15.37
C ILE A 432 -0.14 10.38 -14.29
N VAL A 433 -0.72 9.50 -13.47
CA VAL A 433 -1.63 9.92 -12.39
C VAL A 433 -0.92 10.74 -11.32
N ALA A 434 0.35 10.43 -11.00
CA ALA A 434 1.16 11.23 -10.08
C ALA A 434 1.40 12.65 -10.62
N LEU A 435 1.74 12.78 -11.91
CA LEU A 435 1.91 14.10 -12.56
C LEU A 435 0.59 14.87 -12.59
N LEU A 436 -0.51 14.21 -12.93
CA LEU A 436 -1.84 14.84 -12.93
C LEU A 436 -2.21 15.36 -11.54
N LYS A 437 -1.87 14.61 -10.48
CA LYS A 437 -2.08 15.06 -9.10
C LYS A 437 -1.20 16.27 -8.76
N GLU A 438 0.08 16.26 -9.13
CA GLU A 438 1.01 17.36 -8.83
C GLU A 438 0.60 18.67 -9.51
N TYR A 439 0.07 18.60 -10.72
CA TYR A 439 -0.46 19.75 -11.45
C TYR A 439 -1.94 20.05 -11.13
N GLU A 440 -2.52 19.39 -10.12
CA GLU A 440 -3.91 19.54 -9.71
C GLU A 440 -4.93 19.38 -10.87
N PHE A 441 -4.71 18.45 -11.79
CA PHE A 441 -5.63 18.16 -12.89
C PHE A 441 -6.58 17.00 -12.58
N GLY A 442 -7.86 17.16 -12.94
CA GLY A 442 -8.87 16.11 -12.84
C GLY A 442 -9.37 15.84 -11.40
N PRO A 443 -9.91 14.64 -11.11
CA PRO A 443 -10.55 14.31 -9.84
C PRO A 443 -9.54 14.05 -8.72
N TYR A 444 -8.23 14.10 -9.03
CA TYR A 444 -7.14 13.89 -8.07
C TYR A 444 -6.79 15.14 -7.27
N LYS A 445 -7.48 16.27 -7.52
CA LYS A 445 -7.52 17.40 -6.60
C LYS A 445 -8.05 16.92 -5.24
N ALA A 446 -7.42 17.36 -4.16
CA ALA A 446 -7.90 17.09 -2.80
C ALA A 446 -9.39 17.48 -2.66
N LYS A 447 -10.14 16.75 -1.82
CA LYS A 447 -11.58 16.92 -1.49
C LYS A 447 -12.57 16.21 -2.43
N TRP A 448 -12.58 14.88 -2.45
CA TRP A 448 -13.75 14.10 -2.91
C TRP A 448 -14.28 14.53 -4.30
N ASN A 449 -13.39 14.84 -5.23
CA ASN A 449 -13.72 15.49 -6.51
C ASN A 449 -14.01 14.49 -7.64
N TRP A 450 -14.20 13.21 -7.33
CA TRP A 450 -14.58 12.25 -8.37
C TRP A 450 -16.03 12.51 -8.79
N GLY A 451 -16.22 13.14 -9.96
CA GLY A 451 -17.54 13.50 -10.48
C GLY A 451 -18.09 14.86 -10.01
N GLY A 452 -17.33 15.65 -9.25
CA GLY A 452 -17.75 16.98 -8.80
C GLY A 452 -16.65 17.80 -8.13
N GLU A 453 -17.01 18.98 -7.61
CA GLU A 453 -16.10 19.87 -6.89
C GLU A 453 -16.68 20.28 -5.54
N HIS A 454 -15.85 20.28 -4.50
CA HIS A 454 -16.18 20.87 -3.21
C HIS A 454 -15.79 22.35 -3.15
N THR A 455 -16.78 23.21 -2.97
CA THR A 455 -16.59 24.65 -2.79
C THR A 455 -16.84 25.05 -1.34
N TRP A 456 -16.01 25.95 -0.81
CA TRP A 456 -16.10 26.37 0.58
C TRP A 456 -17.38 27.17 0.83
N THR A 457 -18.09 26.90 1.93
CA THR A 457 -19.27 27.69 2.31
C THR A 457 -19.25 28.09 3.80
N PRO A 458 -19.55 29.37 4.12
CA PRO A 458 -19.62 29.84 5.50
C PRO A 458 -20.93 29.46 6.22
N SER A 459 -21.97 29.10 5.47
CA SER A 459 -23.25 28.63 6.00
C SER A 459 -23.14 27.15 6.37
N GLY A 460 -23.37 26.80 7.64
CA GLY A 460 -23.16 25.47 8.24
C GLY A 460 -23.93 24.26 7.67
N GLY A 461 -24.46 24.34 6.43
CA GLY A 461 -24.88 23.20 5.61
C GLY A 461 -23.71 22.60 4.81
N GLY A 462 -23.92 21.49 4.11
CA GLY A 462 -22.88 20.82 3.31
C GLY A 462 -22.00 19.80 4.06
N CYS A 463 -21.06 19.22 3.32
CA CYS A 463 -20.04 18.30 3.82
C CYS A 463 -19.05 19.05 4.73
N LYS A 464 -18.86 18.59 5.96
CA LYS A 464 -17.93 19.23 6.91
C LYS A 464 -16.54 18.62 6.82
N PHE A 465 -15.57 19.44 6.41
CA PHE A 465 -14.16 19.09 6.37
C PHE A 465 -13.39 20.06 7.27
N TRP A 466 -12.65 19.52 8.23
CA TRP A 466 -11.65 20.27 9.01
C TRP A 466 -12.30 21.46 9.76
N GLY A 467 -13.48 21.22 10.34
CA GLY A 467 -14.27 22.25 11.02
C GLY A 467 -14.97 23.27 10.11
N SER A 468 -14.74 23.22 8.79
CA SER A 468 -15.36 24.10 7.79
C SER A 468 -16.44 23.38 6.99
N SER A 469 -17.47 24.11 6.57
CA SER A 469 -18.55 23.61 5.70
C SER A 469 -18.20 23.76 4.23
N TRP A 470 -18.54 22.75 3.42
CA TRP A 470 -18.28 22.72 1.99
C TRP A 470 -19.49 22.17 1.23
N ASN A 471 -19.87 22.83 0.15
CA ASN A 471 -20.94 22.34 -0.72
C ASN A 471 -20.34 21.54 -1.88
N PHE A 472 -20.85 20.32 -2.07
CA PHE A 472 -20.57 19.52 -3.24
C PHE A 472 -21.38 20.03 -4.43
N THR A 473 -20.71 20.35 -5.53
CA THR A 473 -21.35 20.66 -6.81
C THR A 473 -20.93 19.59 -7.81
N SER A 474 -21.87 18.85 -8.38
CA SER A 474 -21.49 17.93 -9.48
C SER A 474 -21.02 18.77 -10.67
N LYS A 475 -19.91 18.37 -11.28
CA LYS A 475 -19.32 19.07 -12.43
C LYS A 475 -19.21 18.09 -13.59
N ASN A 476 -19.89 18.41 -14.69
CA ASN A 476 -19.88 17.60 -15.90
C ASN A 476 -18.49 17.51 -16.55
N ASP A 477 -17.57 18.45 -16.28
CA ASP A 477 -16.21 18.43 -16.84
C ASP A 477 -15.35 17.28 -16.25
N LEU A 478 -15.72 16.76 -15.08
CA LEU A 478 -15.09 15.58 -14.47
C LEU A 478 -15.68 14.27 -14.99
N ALA A 479 -16.71 14.32 -15.85
CA ALA A 479 -17.31 13.13 -16.46
C ALA A 479 -16.35 12.38 -17.40
N TRP A 480 -15.35 13.07 -17.97
CA TRP A 480 -14.33 12.43 -18.82
C TRP A 480 -13.53 11.34 -18.11
N TRP A 481 -13.43 11.37 -16.77
CA TRP A 481 -12.73 10.34 -16.00
C TRP A 481 -13.52 9.04 -15.90
N HIS A 482 -14.85 9.10 -16.07
CA HIS A 482 -15.67 7.91 -16.26
C HIS A 482 -15.39 7.19 -17.58
N LEU A 483 -14.61 7.79 -18.51
CA LEU A 483 -14.08 7.04 -19.66
C LEU A 483 -13.24 5.84 -19.21
N CYS A 484 -12.53 5.95 -18.08
CA CYS A 484 -11.77 4.84 -17.52
C CYS A 484 -12.68 3.69 -17.06
N ASP A 485 -13.96 3.94 -16.79
CA ASP A 485 -14.92 2.88 -16.44
C ASP A 485 -15.15 1.92 -17.60
N ILE A 486 -14.99 2.36 -18.86
CA ILE A 486 -15.09 1.51 -20.06
C ILE A 486 -14.01 0.42 -20.06
N LEU A 487 -12.90 0.63 -19.36
CA LEU A 487 -11.84 -0.38 -19.24
C LEU A 487 -12.29 -1.58 -18.40
N ILE A 488 -13.29 -1.42 -17.53
CA ILE A 488 -13.87 -2.53 -16.74
C ILE A 488 -14.54 -3.58 -17.67
N PRO A 489 -15.60 -3.25 -18.44
CA PRO A 489 -16.20 -4.22 -19.35
C PRO A 489 -15.22 -4.67 -20.43
N LEU A 490 -14.33 -3.81 -20.92
CA LEU A 490 -13.29 -4.21 -21.86
C LEU A 490 -12.41 -5.33 -21.30
N LYS A 491 -11.92 -5.19 -20.07
CA LYS A 491 -11.06 -6.19 -19.41
C LYS A 491 -11.81 -7.51 -19.18
N ILE A 492 -13.07 -7.45 -18.76
CA ILE A 492 -13.92 -8.64 -18.57
C ILE A 492 -14.16 -9.36 -19.92
N CYS A 493 -14.46 -8.60 -20.98
CA CYS A 493 -14.62 -9.14 -22.33
C CYS A 493 -13.32 -9.81 -22.82
N LEU A 494 -12.16 -9.19 -22.61
CA LEU A 494 -10.87 -9.77 -22.98
C LEU A 494 -10.59 -11.08 -22.23
N ALA A 495 -10.86 -11.13 -20.91
CA ALA A 495 -10.74 -12.37 -20.14
C ALA A 495 -11.64 -13.48 -20.68
N ALA A 496 -12.90 -13.16 -20.99
CA ALA A 496 -13.85 -14.10 -21.57
C ALA A 496 -13.37 -14.60 -22.95
N ILE A 497 -12.87 -13.71 -23.80
CA ILE A 497 -12.31 -14.04 -25.12
C ILE A 497 -11.11 -14.99 -24.98
N PHE A 498 -10.21 -14.75 -24.04
CA PHE A 498 -9.06 -15.63 -23.83
C PHE A 498 -9.47 -17.03 -23.36
N ILE A 499 -10.37 -17.13 -22.38
CA ILE A 499 -10.87 -18.44 -21.91
C ILE A 499 -11.65 -19.16 -23.02
N TYR A 500 -12.47 -18.44 -23.79
CA TYR A 500 -13.21 -18.99 -24.93
C TYR A 500 -12.25 -19.52 -26.01
N SER A 501 -11.20 -18.76 -26.33
CA SER A 501 -10.22 -19.14 -27.37
C SER A 501 -9.49 -20.44 -27.05
N LEU A 502 -9.30 -20.78 -25.77
CA LEU A 502 -8.67 -22.03 -25.34
C LEU A 502 -9.58 -23.26 -25.48
N HIS A 503 -10.89 -23.11 -25.28
CA HIS A 503 -11.84 -24.22 -25.34
C HIS A 503 -12.40 -24.45 -26.75
N TYR A 504 -12.50 -23.41 -27.57
CA TYR A 504 -13.07 -23.48 -28.92
C TYR A 504 -12.02 -23.13 -29.98
N ARG A 505 -11.02 -24.00 -30.11
CA ARG A 505 -9.83 -23.77 -30.95
C ARG A 505 -10.14 -23.62 -32.45
N ASP A 506 -11.21 -24.25 -32.91
CA ASP A 506 -11.64 -24.21 -34.32
C ASP A 506 -12.49 -22.98 -34.69
N SER A 507 -12.90 -22.18 -33.68
CA SER A 507 -13.66 -20.96 -33.94
C SER A 507 -12.83 -19.94 -34.73
N SER A 508 -13.51 -19.14 -35.57
CA SER A 508 -12.86 -18.04 -36.31
C SER A 508 -12.12 -17.07 -35.38
N LEU A 509 -12.71 -16.80 -34.20
CA LEU A 509 -12.12 -15.96 -33.16
C LEU A 509 -10.85 -16.58 -32.57
N SER A 510 -10.85 -17.87 -32.23
CA SER A 510 -9.65 -18.54 -31.69
C SER A 510 -8.53 -18.61 -32.73
N ARG A 511 -8.83 -18.93 -33.99
CA ARG A 511 -7.82 -18.96 -35.07
C ARG A 511 -7.18 -17.59 -35.35
N ALA A 512 -7.89 -16.50 -35.06
CA ALA A 512 -7.36 -15.14 -35.18
C ALA A 512 -6.46 -14.72 -34.01
N ILE A 513 -6.53 -15.41 -32.87
CA ILE A 513 -5.84 -15.04 -31.62
C ILE A 513 -4.74 -16.05 -31.29
N VAL A 514 -5.07 -17.34 -31.18
CA VAL A 514 -4.16 -18.40 -30.77
C VAL A 514 -3.10 -18.64 -31.85
N ASN A 515 -1.83 -18.70 -31.44
CA ASN A 515 -0.68 -18.85 -32.32
C ASN A 515 -0.50 -17.72 -33.36
N GLN A 516 -1.21 -16.59 -33.23
CA GLN A 516 -1.02 -15.39 -34.04
C GLN A 516 -0.20 -14.35 -33.26
N PRO A 517 1.11 -14.19 -33.56
CA PRO A 517 2.02 -13.38 -32.75
C PRO A 517 1.56 -11.94 -32.54
N LYS A 518 1.09 -11.27 -33.61
CA LYS A 518 0.72 -9.85 -33.56
C LYS A 518 -0.53 -9.61 -32.73
N MET A 519 -1.62 -10.33 -33.02
CA MET A 519 -2.91 -10.13 -32.37
C MET A 519 -2.87 -10.58 -30.90
N SER A 520 -2.28 -11.73 -30.61
CA SER A 520 -2.17 -12.21 -29.23
C SER A 520 -1.29 -11.32 -28.37
N THR A 521 -0.19 -10.79 -28.92
CA THR A 521 0.66 -9.82 -28.20
C THR A 521 -0.11 -8.54 -27.91
N PHE A 522 -0.78 -7.98 -28.92
CA PHE A 522 -1.57 -6.77 -28.78
C PHE A 522 -2.67 -6.90 -27.72
N LEU A 523 -3.46 -7.99 -27.76
CA LEU A 523 -4.53 -8.23 -26.79
C LEU A 523 -3.98 -8.48 -25.38
N SER A 524 -2.85 -9.18 -25.24
CA SER A 524 -2.22 -9.42 -23.93
C SER A 524 -1.72 -8.11 -23.31
N ILE A 525 -1.11 -7.24 -24.12
CA ILE A 525 -0.66 -5.92 -23.69
C ILE A 525 -1.85 -5.06 -23.29
N ILE A 526 -2.91 -4.99 -24.11
CA ILE A 526 -4.12 -4.22 -23.75
C ILE A 526 -4.74 -4.74 -22.44
N PHE A 527 -4.88 -6.05 -22.30
CA PHE A 527 -5.45 -6.64 -21.09
C PHE A 527 -4.69 -6.24 -19.83
N TYR A 528 -3.35 -6.30 -19.90
CA TYR A 528 -2.48 -5.95 -18.80
C TYR A 528 -2.46 -4.43 -18.56
N MET A 529 -2.41 -3.60 -19.60
CA MET A 529 -2.48 -2.14 -19.45
C MET A 529 -3.84 -1.69 -18.89
N CYS A 530 -4.94 -2.36 -19.24
CA CYS A 530 -6.23 -2.10 -18.62
C CYS A 530 -6.17 -2.38 -17.11
N HIS A 531 -5.51 -3.46 -16.69
CA HIS A 531 -5.28 -3.74 -15.27
C HIS A 531 -4.55 -2.59 -14.57
N GLU A 532 -3.42 -2.15 -15.12
CA GLU A 532 -2.60 -1.09 -14.52
C GLU A 532 -3.31 0.25 -14.47
N ILE A 533 -4.00 0.64 -15.54
CA ILE A 533 -4.76 1.89 -15.58
C ILE A 533 -5.89 1.86 -14.54
N LEU A 534 -6.62 0.75 -14.43
CA LEU A 534 -7.70 0.60 -13.44
C LEU A 534 -7.19 0.74 -12.00
N LEU A 535 -6.00 0.22 -11.68
CA LEU A 535 -5.40 0.39 -10.34
C LEU A 535 -4.86 1.80 -10.12
N ALA A 536 -4.12 2.33 -11.10
CA ALA A 536 -3.52 3.66 -11.04
C ALA A 536 -4.59 4.77 -10.89
N VAL A 537 -5.77 4.57 -11.48
CA VAL A 537 -6.90 5.50 -11.41
C VAL A 537 -7.79 5.20 -10.20
N GLY A 538 -8.10 3.92 -9.96
CA GLY A 538 -9.06 3.50 -8.95
C GLY A 538 -8.60 3.74 -7.52
N PHE A 539 -7.34 3.45 -7.18
CA PHE A 539 -6.82 3.68 -5.82
C PHE A 539 -6.81 5.15 -5.44
N PRO A 540 -6.24 6.07 -6.25
CA PRO A 540 -6.28 7.49 -5.96
C PRO A 540 -7.71 8.03 -5.98
N GLY A 541 -8.57 7.57 -6.89
CA GLY A 541 -9.98 7.97 -6.94
C GLY A 541 -10.77 7.56 -5.70
N MET A 542 -10.48 6.40 -5.10
CA MET A 542 -11.05 6.03 -3.80
C MET A 542 -10.42 6.84 -2.66
N ALA A 543 -9.10 7.03 -2.67
CA ALA A 543 -8.38 7.72 -1.61
C ALA A 543 -8.72 9.21 -1.52
N THR A 544 -9.03 9.87 -2.63
CA THR A 544 -9.48 11.28 -2.62
C THR A 544 -10.94 11.41 -2.23
N ASN A 545 -11.73 10.36 -2.47
CA ASN A 545 -13.07 10.24 -1.97
C ASN A 545 -13.03 9.61 -0.57
N ASN A 546 -13.36 8.33 -0.41
CA ASN A 546 -13.59 7.71 0.89
C ASN A 546 -12.42 6.86 1.41
N VAL A 547 -11.65 7.40 2.34
CA VAL A 547 -10.59 6.65 3.06
C VAL A 547 -11.16 5.47 3.86
N TYR A 548 -12.42 5.49 4.28
CA TYR A 548 -13.03 4.34 4.95
C TYR A 548 -13.23 3.12 4.04
N VAL A 549 -13.24 3.32 2.71
CA VAL A 549 -13.55 2.28 1.73
C VAL A 549 -12.30 1.66 1.10
N VAL A 550 -11.17 2.39 1.09
CA VAL A 550 -9.91 1.94 0.44
C VAL A 550 -9.45 0.58 0.95
N MET A 551 -9.27 0.44 2.28
CA MET A 551 -8.75 -0.78 2.91
C MET A 551 -9.68 -1.99 2.77
N PRO A 552 -11.01 -1.89 3.01
CA PRO A 552 -11.94 -2.98 2.75
C PRO A 552 -11.94 -3.45 1.29
N ILE A 553 -11.93 -2.51 0.33
CA ILE A 553 -11.91 -2.85 -1.10
C ILE A 553 -10.58 -3.48 -1.50
N GLN A 554 -9.45 -2.98 -0.98
CA GLN A 554 -8.15 -3.60 -1.14
C GLN A 554 -8.13 -5.03 -0.59
N MET A 555 -8.73 -5.28 0.58
CA MET A 555 -8.82 -6.61 1.16
C MET A 555 -9.62 -7.56 0.26
N ILE A 556 -10.78 -7.12 -0.25
CA ILE A 556 -11.58 -7.90 -1.20
C ILE A 556 -10.77 -8.18 -2.48
N GLY A 557 -10.12 -7.14 -3.01
CA GLY A 557 -9.26 -7.25 -4.19
C GLY A 557 -8.12 -8.26 -3.99
N ALA A 558 -7.40 -8.19 -2.87
CA ALA A 558 -6.30 -9.09 -2.54
C ALA A 558 -6.77 -10.54 -2.33
N PHE A 559 -7.95 -10.73 -1.72
CA PHE A 559 -8.53 -12.06 -1.56
C PHE A 559 -8.90 -12.68 -2.91
N LEU A 560 -9.53 -11.89 -3.79
CA LEU A 560 -9.84 -12.30 -5.16
C LEU A 560 -8.56 -12.59 -5.95
N MET A 561 -7.54 -11.75 -5.82
CA MET A 561 -6.25 -11.89 -6.47
C MET A 561 -5.60 -13.24 -6.16
N VAL A 562 -5.41 -13.54 -4.88
CA VAL A 562 -4.77 -14.79 -4.43
C VAL A 562 -5.63 -16.00 -4.80
N LEU A 563 -6.95 -15.93 -4.57
CA LEU A 563 -7.87 -17.02 -4.91
C LEU A 563 -7.81 -17.34 -6.41
N LEU A 564 -7.95 -16.32 -7.26
CA LEU A 564 -7.97 -16.49 -8.72
C LEU A 564 -6.60 -16.91 -9.28
N ALA A 565 -5.49 -16.47 -8.69
CA ALA A 565 -4.15 -16.94 -9.05
C ALA A 565 -4.01 -18.45 -8.85
N PHE A 566 -4.33 -18.95 -7.65
CA PHE A 566 -4.29 -20.38 -7.35
C PHE A 566 -5.29 -21.18 -8.17
N TYR A 567 -6.44 -20.59 -8.48
CA TYR A 567 -7.47 -21.20 -9.30
C TYR A 567 -7.05 -21.33 -10.76
N SER A 568 -6.47 -20.29 -11.34
CA SER A 568 -5.95 -20.26 -12.71
C SER A 568 -4.88 -21.34 -12.92
N ILE A 569 -3.95 -21.49 -11.96
CA ILE A 569 -2.93 -22.55 -12.00
C ILE A 569 -3.59 -23.94 -11.97
N GLY A 570 -4.59 -24.14 -11.12
CA GLY A 570 -5.35 -25.39 -11.04
C GLY A 570 -6.04 -25.72 -12.37
N TYR A 571 -6.70 -24.73 -12.96
CA TYR A 571 -7.36 -24.83 -14.25
C TYR A 571 -6.37 -25.17 -15.38
N ILE A 572 -5.27 -24.43 -15.52
CA ILE A 572 -4.25 -24.70 -16.56
C ILE A 572 -3.63 -26.08 -16.40
N THR A 573 -3.40 -26.52 -15.15
CA THR A 573 -2.86 -27.85 -14.87
C THR A 573 -3.80 -28.95 -15.33
N GLU A 574 -5.11 -28.80 -15.14
CA GLU A 574 -6.09 -29.75 -15.66
C GLU A 574 -6.21 -29.66 -17.18
N TYR A 575 -6.26 -28.45 -17.74
CA TYR A 575 -6.32 -28.23 -19.18
C TYR A 575 -5.18 -28.94 -19.92
N LYS A 576 -3.95 -28.84 -19.39
CA LYS A 576 -2.76 -29.49 -19.97
C LYS A 576 -2.73 -31.02 -19.85
N ARG A 577 -3.63 -31.64 -19.09
CA ARG A 577 -3.68 -33.12 -18.93
C ARG A 577 -4.45 -33.81 -20.04
N HIS A 578 -5.37 -33.11 -20.68
CA HIS A 578 -6.25 -33.66 -21.68
C HIS A 578 -5.70 -33.38 -23.08
N ASP A 579 -5.79 -34.37 -23.95
CA ASP A 579 -5.48 -34.21 -25.37
C ASP A 579 -6.64 -33.47 -26.04
N PRO A 580 -6.41 -32.46 -26.88
CA PRO A 580 -7.45 -31.82 -27.70
C PRO A 580 -8.37 -32.79 -28.46
N SER A 581 -7.91 -33.99 -28.80
CA SER A 581 -8.74 -34.99 -29.51
C SER A 581 -9.74 -35.74 -28.63
N ASP A 582 -9.46 -35.89 -27.33
CA ASP A 582 -10.32 -36.59 -26.35
C ASP A 582 -10.78 -35.60 -25.28
N TRP A 583 -11.60 -34.63 -25.69
CA TRP A 583 -11.98 -33.53 -24.82
C TRP A 583 -12.99 -34.01 -23.74
N PRO A 584 -12.69 -33.83 -22.45
CA PRO A 584 -13.48 -34.42 -21.36
C PRO A 584 -14.88 -33.81 -21.22
N THR A 585 -15.13 -32.67 -21.85
CA THR A 585 -16.43 -31.99 -21.86
C THR A 585 -17.13 -32.08 -23.21
N ASP A 586 -16.68 -32.94 -24.11
CA ASP A 586 -17.38 -33.17 -25.37
C ASP A 586 -18.76 -33.79 -25.13
N GLY A 587 -19.77 -33.33 -25.86
CA GLY A 587 -21.17 -33.70 -25.67
C GLY A 587 -21.85 -33.18 -24.38
N MET A 588 -21.15 -32.41 -23.52
CA MET A 588 -21.76 -31.79 -22.33
C MET A 588 -22.46 -30.46 -22.65
N THR A 589 -23.50 -30.11 -21.89
CA THR A 589 -24.08 -28.76 -21.95
C THR A 589 -23.07 -27.72 -21.46
N LYS A 590 -23.16 -26.48 -21.95
CA LYS A 590 -22.23 -25.39 -21.60
C LYS A 590 -22.08 -25.19 -20.08
N TRP A 591 -23.17 -25.32 -19.34
CA TRP A 591 -23.16 -25.21 -17.88
C TRP A 591 -22.46 -26.40 -17.20
N ASN A 592 -22.72 -27.63 -17.65
CA ASN A 592 -22.08 -28.83 -17.11
C ASN A 592 -20.58 -28.85 -17.43
N ALA A 593 -20.19 -28.41 -18.62
CA ALA A 593 -18.79 -28.23 -19.01
C ALA A 593 -18.10 -27.21 -18.09
N LEU A 594 -18.71 -26.04 -17.88
CA LEU A 594 -18.18 -25.04 -16.95
C LEU A 594 -18.03 -25.62 -15.53
N CYS A 595 -19.06 -26.29 -15.01
CA CYS A 595 -19.02 -26.89 -13.68
C CYS A 595 -17.94 -27.97 -13.55
N TYR A 596 -17.70 -28.77 -14.61
CA TYR A 596 -16.63 -29.75 -14.65
C TYR A 596 -15.26 -29.09 -14.50
N TRP A 597 -14.96 -28.09 -15.34
CA TRP A 597 -13.69 -27.35 -15.28
C TRP A 597 -13.51 -26.66 -13.93
N LEU A 598 -14.58 -26.04 -13.42
CA LEU A 598 -14.52 -25.36 -12.13
C LEU A 598 -14.25 -26.33 -10.97
N LYS A 599 -14.88 -27.51 -11.00
CA LYS A 599 -14.70 -28.57 -9.99
C LYS A 599 -13.29 -29.15 -10.04
N MET A 600 -12.78 -29.44 -11.23
CA MET A 600 -11.45 -30.02 -11.39
C MET A 600 -10.34 -29.04 -11.04
N ALA A 601 -10.47 -27.77 -11.45
CA ALA A 601 -9.57 -26.69 -11.05
C ALA A 601 -9.53 -26.59 -9.51
N SER A 602 -10.69 -26.51 -8.85
CA SER A 602 -10.80 -26.45 -7.39
C SER A 602 -10.10 -27.64 -6.69
N LYS A 603 -10.28 -28.87 -7.19
CA LYS A 603 -9.65 -30.06 -6.62
C LYS A 603 -8.11 -29.99 -6.67
N ILE A 604 -7.54 -29.50 -7.77
CA ILE A 604 -6.08 -29.33 -7.90
C ILE A 604 -5.60 -28.17 -7.04
N THR A 605 -6.32 -27.06 -7.04
CA THR A 605 -6.02 -25.89 -6.22
C THR A 605 -5.96 -26.26 -4.74
N ASN A 606 -6.94 -27.01 -4.21
CA ASN A 606 -6.92 -27.50 -2.83
C ASN A 606 -5.71 -28.39 -2.53
N LYS A 607 -5.29 -29.22 -3.50
CA LYS A 607 -4.08 -30.04 -3.35
C LYS A 607 -2.83 -29.17 -3.28
N ASN A 608 -2.69 -28.19 -4.17
CA ASN A 608 -1.56 -27.26 -4.19
C ASN A 608 -1.52 -26.39 -2.93
N PHE A 609 -2.68 -25.92 -2.47
CA PHE A 609 -2.82 -25.15 -1.24
C PHE A 609 -2.32 -25.93 -0.02
N LYS A 610 -2.71 -27.21 0.11
CA LYS A 610 -2.23 -28.07 1.21
C LYS A 610 -0.71 -28.28 1.20
N GLN A 611 -0.08 -28.26 0.02
CA GLN A 611 1.37 -28.41 -0.11
C GLN A 611 2.17 -27.21 0.43
N LEU A 612 1.54 -26.03 0.55
CA LEU A 612 2.19 -24.83 1.09
C LEU A 612 2.40 -24.91 2.61
N PHE A 613 1.64 -25.75 3.32
CA PHE A 613 1.80 -25.93 4.78
C PHE A 613 2.83 -27.01 5.15
N THR A 614 3.85 -27.19 4.31
CA THR A 614 4.91 -28.18 4.57
C THR A 614 5.83 -27.77 5.71
N LYS A 615 6.24 -28.76 6.52
CA LYS A 615 7.27 -28.61 7.56
C LYS A 615 8.66 -29.05 7.08
N ASP A 616 8.74 -29.72 5.93
CA ASP A 616 9.99 -30.21 5.35
C ASP A 616 9.92 -30.18 3.83
N LEU A 617 10.25 -29.01 3.27
CA LEU A 617 10.18 -28.75 1.84
C LEU A 617 11.11 -29.67 1.04
N ARG A 618 12.30 -29.98 1.57
CA ARG A 618 13.27 -30.82 0.87
C ARG A 618 12.73 -32.24 0.71
N ARG A 619 12.17 -32.82 1.78
CA ARG A 619 11.56 -34.16 1.73
C ARG A 619 10.40 -34.21 0.73
N ASP A 620 9.51 -33.24 0.77
CA ASP A 620 8.33 -33.21 -0.10
C ASP A 620 8.70 -33.09 -1.59
N LEU A 621 9.69 -32.24 -1.90
CA LEU A 621 10.24 -32.11 -3.25
C LEU A 621 10.87 -33.41 -3.76
N VAL A 622 11.62 -34.11 -2.91
CA VAL A 622 12.20 -35.42 -3.25
C VAL A 622 11.10 -36.47 -3.49
N VAL A 623 10.07 -36.53 -2.65
CA VAL A 623 8.94 -37.46 -2.84
C VAL A 623 8.21 -37.17 -4.16
N LEU A 624 7.97 -35.90 -4.49
CA LEU A 624 7.37 -35.48 -5.75
C LEU A 624 8.23 -35.90 -6.95
N SER A 625 9.55 -35.75 -6.86
CA SER A 625 10.47 -36.20 -7.91
C SER A 625 10.37 -37.72 -8.14
N ILE A 626 10.27 -38.52 -7.07
CA ILE A 626 10.15 -39.97 -7.16
C ILE A 626 8.81 -40.39 -7.77
N GLN A 627 7.71 -39.72 -7.38
CA GLN A 627 6.39 -39.96 -7.96
C GLN A 627 6.35 -39.62 -9.45
N TRP A 628 6.97 -38.50 -9.84
CA TRP A 628 7.06 -38.08 -11.24
C TRP A 628 7.86 -39.09 -12.08
N ILE A 629 9.02 -39.55 -11.56
CA ILE A 629 9.83 -40.60 -12.20
C ILE A 629 9.04 -41.91 -12.32
N ARG A 630 8.29 -42.31 -11.28
CA ARG A 630 7.44 -43.51 -11.33
C ARG A 630 6.33 -43.36 -12.38
N PHE A 631 5.65 -42.23 -12.44
CA PHE A 631 4.61 -41.96 -13.44
C PHE A 631 5.16 -42.01 -14.87
N HIS A 632 6.32 -41.40 -15.13
CA HIS A 632 6.96 -41.44 -16.43
C HIS A 632 7.49 -42.84 -16.79
N LYS A 633 8.05 -43.59 -15.84
CA LYS A 633 8.45 -44.99 -16.06
C LYS A 633 7.25 -45.88 -16.37
N ILE A 634 6.11 -45.65 -15.70
CA ILE A 634 4.87 -46.37 -15.94
C ILE A 634 4.33 -46.04 -17.33
N ASN A 635 4.23 -44.76 -17.71
CA ASN A 635 3.82 -44.37 -19.07
C ASN A 635 4.77 -44.87 -20.15
N LYS A 636 6.08 -44.85 -19.93
CA LYS A 636 7.05 -45.40 -20.89
C LYS A 636 6.90 -46.92 -21.04
N LYS A 637 6.54 -47.62 -19.95
CA LYS A 637 6.23 -49.07 -19.96
C LYS A 637 4.90 -49.35 -20.67
N TYR A 638 3.88 -48.51 -20.52
CA TYR A 638 2.62 -48.64 -21.26
C TYR A 638 2.79 -48.31 -22.75
N ILE A 639 3.57 -47.29 -23.08
CA ILE A 639 3.91 -46.94 -24.47
C ILE A 639 4.78 -48.04 -25.11
N SER A 640 5.78 -48.59 -24.41
CA SER A 640 6.58 -49.69 -24.98
C SER A 640 5.76 -50.99 -25.11
N LYS A 641 4.80 -51.23 -24.22
CA LYS A 641 3.88 -52.38 -24.31
C LYS A 641 2.84 -52.18 -25.41
N PHE A 642 2.39 -50.95 -25.65
CA PHE A 642 1.52 -50.59 -26.78
C PHE A 642 2.26 -50.77 -28.12
N PHE A 643 3.52 -50.34 -28.22
CA PHE A 643 4.36 -50.60 -29.39
C PHE A 643 4.69 -52.09 -29.58
N SER A 644 4.87 -52.89 -28.51
CA SER A 644 5.11 -54.34 -28.65
C SER A 644 3.84 -55.15 -28.98
N ILE A 645 2.65 -54.56 -28.83
CA ILE A 645 1.36 -55.16 -29.22
C ILE A 645 1.00 -54.76 -30.67
N ILE A 646 1.57 -53.66 -31.19
CA ILE A 646 1.41 -53.24 -32.59
C ILE A 646 2.44 -53.91 -33.52
N TYR A 647 3.56 -54.39 -32.97
CA TYR A 647 4.65 -55.04 -33.73
C TYR A 647 4.77 -56.57 -33.50
N ASN A 648 3.79 -57.18 -32.83
CA ASN A 648 3.52 -58.63 -32.87
C ASN A 648 2.11 -58.83 -33.42
#